data_AF-A0A433S9V9-F1
#
_entry.id   AF-A0A433S9V9-F1
#
_cell.length_a   1.000
_cell.length_b   1.000
_cell.length_c   1.000
_cell.angle_alpha   90.00
_cell.angle_beta   90.00
_cell.angle_gamma   90.00
#
_symmetry.space_group_name_H-M   'P 1'
#
loop_
_entity.id
_entity.type
_entity.pdbx_description
1 polymer ?
#
loop_
_entity_poly.entity_id
_entity_poly.type
_entity_poly.pdbx_seq_one_letter_code
_entity_poly.pdbx_strand_id
1 'polypeptide(L)'
;MKKRNTLKARRKELCIRIAAALSMGLGSSFAAMADSASCTVSGDGLTITCSGQYSPYEQSRLNYENVIFNMTGSWGTSPDIQGVGIYANGGSRIAQNNVTITTNGSTADAIRTNGITTVIIPGKLVIRTEGSSGDGINATVRSAATVTIGDDAEIYSKGGVAVRANLSNISTTASNSITIGTGAILKTDAAGANTSSSTGYAVYAGNRDRESETLPHGNATVVIGNGSQITTAGSKAYAVYANKTGQIQLGNTTIVTTGQQAHGIVTMDGTIGQCPSSGISSALCLALGSNLTNVTDFAGGQVYLAGDTAITVDVSKGSYAMYSSGAESLITSETMEGLSASGVYTVTGDLVADREGGIRLNATAGSVFNSNVNVVGTTTPTGLDNSFIDLVMSGTQFTGNIDASVSGVATLDVIENSVVAGNITANSAGVVNFGADNSTYTGDVTALDGGRVQMMLTSGTVFTGATDKTNAATAASVADGTINITMDGAATHWQMTADSNVNNLVMTNGAQVSIGDQSVLPVTSSNRAVLTVDNLSGDGGIFNARTEMCDNEADRLVITNSSSGSHYLHFNDAKAGSYFGVEEALVVEFTGSDATQNQATFSSAGVDVGPYVYSLEFKADSNWYLNTSTVTPPKTVDPQQPQIITPTPPTLNNAADRSANILNINYLLNYAEIQTLLQRMGELRQAPGAQGDVWVRVMTGEMDKFDGVRLSSFDMKYSGVQIGVDRQLDIEGAGQAYVGVMAGTSKANADYAVGSGDTKSYHVGVYGTYKADDGFYVDGIAKYVYMDNSFNTLTSNGYYVDGDGSTKGFTIGVEAGKRFYITQPQQGWYLEPQAQLTFSHQNGATINSSTGLRTDLDSYDSTLGRLSVIAGYSITEGKNPIDVYIKTGYVREFSGDTGYTFNHYNHESYDFGGGWWDNGIGVNMQINGRHNIYMDATYAKGGSFDHKQLNIGYRFSF
;
A
#
# COMPACT_ATOMS: atom_id res chain seq x y z
N MET A 1 24.85 68.57 -78.21
CA MET A 1 25.62 68.72 -79.48
C MET A 1 25.24 67.54 -80.38
N LYS A 2 24.59 67.84 -81.54
CA LYS A 2 24.41 67.08 -82.81
C LYS A 2 24.28 65.52 -82.79
N LYS A 3 23.37 64.86 -83.50
CA LYS A 3 22.34 65.24 -84.50
C LYS A 3 21.42 64.02 -84.77
N ARG A 4 20.15 64.29 -85.01
CA ARG A 4 19.14 63.42 -85.66
C ARG A 4 19.45 63.19 -87.16
N ASN A 5 18.90 62.11 -87.73
CA ASN A 5 18.16 62.01 -89.02
C ASN A 5 17.87 60.50 -89.28
N THR A 6 16.67 59.90 -89.31
CA THR A 6 15.44 60.01 -90.15
C THR A 6 15.60 60.07 -91.68
N LEU A 7 15.09 59.02 -92.36
CA LEU A 7 14.44 58.95 -93.69
C LEU A 7 13.84 57.51 -93.83
N LYS A 8 12.52 57.22 -93.75
CA LYS A 8 11.42 57.34 -94.76
C LYS A 8 11.91 57.14 -96.20
N ALA A 9 11.31 56.38 -97.11
CA ALA A 9 10.08 55.59 -97.24
C ALA A 9 10.28 54.67 -98.49
N ARG A 10 9.59 53.54 -98.70
CA ARG A 10 8.36 53.43 -99.52
C ARG A 10 7.94 51.96 -99.66
N ARG A 11 6.62 51.81 -99.86
CA ARG A 11 5.76 50.62 -99.91
C ARG A 11 5.55 50.09 -101.34
N LYS A 12 4.98 48.87 -101.39
CA LYS A 12 4.14 48.18 -102.42
C LYS A 12 4.91 47.40 -103.50
N GLU A 13 4.79 46.06 -103.60
CA GLU A 13 3.66 45.10 -103.77
C GLU A 13 3.49 44.68 -105.24
N LEU A 14 3.66 43.38 -105.53
CA LEU A 14 2.95 42.58 -106.55
C LEU A 14 3.31 41.08 -106.34
N CYS A 15 2.46 40.16 -105.83
CA CYS A 15 1.34 39.41 -106.46
C CYS A 15 1.76 38.57 -107.69
N ILE A 16 1.73 37.22 -107.73
CA ILE A 16 0.60 36.25 -107.93
C ILE A 16 1.20 34.81 -107.97
N ARG A 17 0.79 33.82 -107.13
CA ARG A 17 -0.20 32.70 -107.32
C ARG A 17 0.12 31.74 -108.52
N ILE A 18 -0.02 30.40 -108.54
CA ILE A 18 -0.56 29.28 -107.71
C ILE A 18 -0.05 27.97 -108.37
N ALA A 19 0.17 26.89 -107.61
CA ALA A 19 -0.06 25.51 -108.08
C ALA A 19 -0.32 24.54 -106.89
N ALA A 20 -1.35 23.72 -107.03
CA ALA A 20 -1.87 22.65 -106.14
C ALA A 20 -0.99 21.37 -106.22
N ALA A 21 -1.04 20.30 -105.42
CA ALA A 21 -1.77 19.80 -104.24
C ALA A 21 -0.96 18.60 -103.66
N LEU A 22 -1.28 18.20 -102.41
CA LEU A 22 -0.94 16.95 -101.69
C LEU A 22 0.52 16.67 -101.28
N SER A 23 0.80 16.83 -99.98
CA SER A 23 1.42 15.79 -99.14
C SER A 23 1.36 16.15 -97.65
N MET A 24 1.21 15.12 -96.82
CA MET A 24 1.14 15.14 -95.37
C MET A 24 2.44 15.67 -94.74
N GLY A 25 2.31 16.40 -93.63
CA GLY A 25 3.39 16.55 -92.65
C GLY A 25 3.69 17.99 -92.19
N LEU A 26 3.51 18.21 -90.88
CA LEU A 26 4.17 19.19 -90.01
C LEU A 26 3.88 20.68 -90.25
N GLY A 27 3.40 21.35 -89.19
CA GLY A 27 3.38 22.81 -89.13
C GLY A 27 2.32 23.38 -88.21
N SER A 28 2.46 23.15 -86.91
CA SER A 28 1.84 24.00 -85.89
C SER A 28 2.29 25.44 -86.09
N SER A 29 1.34 26.35 -86.28
CA SER A 29 1.56 27.79 -86.06
C SER A 29 0.45 28.31 -85.16
N PHE A 30 0.92 29.03 -84.14
CA PHE A 30 0.23 29.51 -82.97
C PHE A 30 -0.95 30.43 -83.30
N ALA A 31 -2.07 30.20 -82.62
CA ALA A 31 -2.95 31.26 -82.17
C ALA A 31 -3.00 31.20 -80.64
N ALA A 32 -2.19 32.05 -80.01
CA ALA A 32 -2.25 32.29 -78.58
C ALA A 32 -3.55 33.04 -78.25
N MET A 33 -4.40 32.44 -77.43
CA MET A 33 -5.32 33.18 -76.57
C MET A 33 -4.77 33.03 -75.15
N ALA A 34 -4.05 34.05 -74.70
CA ALA A 34 -3.77 34.25 -73.29
C ALA A 34 -5.06 34.74 -72.63
N ASP A 35 -5.66 33.93 -71.78
CA ASP A 35 -6.67 34.43 -70.84
C ASP A 35 -5.90 35.09 -69.69
N SER A 36 -6.05 36.41 -69.58
CA SER A 36 -5.32 37.22 -68.60
C SER A 36 -5.90 36.99 -67.21
N ALA A 37 -5.07 36.57 -66.26
CA ALA A 37 -5.41 36.56 -64.83
C ALA A 37 -5.96 37.94 -64.39
N SER A 38 -7.19 37.97 -63.88
CA SER A 38 -7.80 39.19 -63.35
C SER A 38 -7.38 39.39 -61.89
N CYS A 39 -6.26 40.05 -61.64
CA CYS A 39 -5.86 40.44 -60.29
C CYS A 39 -6.64 41.69 -59.84
N THR A 40 -7.46 41.58 -58.80
CA THR A 40 -8.19 42.71 -58.20
C THR A 40 -7.48 43.20 -56.94
N VAL A 41 -7.00 44.45 -56.94
CA VAL A 41 -6.36 45.09 -55.79
C VAL A 41 -7.41 45.82 -54.96
N SER A 42 -7.40 45.62 -53.64
CA SER A 42 -8.20 46.39 -52.67
C SER A 42 -7.29 47.31 -51.85
N GLY A 43 -7.85 48.37 -51.24
CA GLY A 43 -7.07 49.43 -50.56
C GLY A 43 -6.22 48.96 -49.37
N ASP A 44 -6.59 47.87 -48.71
CA ASP A 44 -5.99 47.42 -47.44
C ASP A 44 -5.30 46.03 -47.55
N GLY A 45 -5.21 45.47 -48.77
CA GLY A 45 -4.65 44.15 -49.03
C GLY A 45 -4.68 43.74 -50.50
N LEU A 46 -3.75 42.86 -50.88
CA LEU A 46 -3.65 42.32 -52.24
C LEU A 46 -4.42 40.99 -52.33
N THR A 47 -5.48 40.92 -53.16
CA THR A 47 -6.19 39.67 -53.46
C THR A 47 -5.85 39.19 -54.87
N ILE A 48 -5.28 38.01 -54.95
CA ILE A 48 -4.93 37.33 -56.19
C ILE A 48 -5.89 36.16 -56.34
N THR A 49 -6.86 36.29 -57.26
CA THR A 49 -7.76 35.19 -57.63
C THR A 49 -7.42 34.76 -59.04
N CYS A 50 -6.91 33.53 -59.18
CA CYS A 50 -6.47 33.00 -60.46
C CYS A 50 -7.09 31.62 -60.70
N SER A 51 -7.66 31.44 -61.91
CA SER A 51 -7.87 30.12 -62.53
C SER A 51 -6.60 29.58 -63.20
N GLY A 52 -5.49 30.33 -63.09
CA GLY A 52 -4.17 30.06 -63.68
C GLY A 52 -3.02 30.37 -62.72
N GLN A 53 -1.79 30.46 -63.23
CA GLN A 53 -0.58 30.65 -62.42
C GLN A 53 -0.46 32.07 -61.83
N TYR A 54 -0.17 32.18 -60.53
CA TYR A 54 0.55 33.33 -59.97
C TYR A 54 1.79 32.81 -59.25
N SER A 55 2.96 33.04 -59.83
CA SER A 55 4.22 32.80 -59.15
C SER A 55 4.91 34.15 -58.99
N PRO A 56 5.20 34.61 -57.77
CA PRO A 56 6.17 35.68 -57.57
C PRO A 56 7.56 35.11 -57.88
N TYR A 57 7.83 34.80 -59.16
CA TYR A 57 9.17 34.57 -59.64
C TYR A 57 9.90 35.91 -59.44
N GLU A 58 10.98 35.86 -58.66
CA GLU A 58 11.95 36.94 -58.40
C GLU A 58 11.67 37.84 -57.17
N GLN A 59 12.48 37.60 -56.13
CA GLN A 59 13.04 38.53 -55.11
C GLN A 59 12.15 39.61 -54.46
N SER A 60 10.83 39.53 -54.53
CA SER A 60 9.96 40.62 -54.09
C SER A 60 9.18 40.25 -52.83
N ARG A 61 9.43 40.98 -51.74
CA ARG A 61 8.39 41.24 -50.73
C ARG A 61 7.25 41.93 -51.47
N LEU A 62 6.04 41.38 -51.45
CA LEU A 62 4.88 42.14 -51.90
C LEU A 62 4.70 43.24 -50.85
N ASN A 63 4.71 44.52 -51.26
CA ASN A 63 4.65 45.68 -50.35
C ASN A 63 3.23 45.85 -49.75
N TYR A 64 2.63 44.76 -49.28
CA TYR A 64 1.31 44.71 -48.66
C TYR A 64 1.44 44.02 -47.31
N GLU A 65 0.64 44.47 -46.36
CA GLU A 65 0.55 43.85 -45.04
C GLU A 65 -0.19 42.50 -45.13
N ASN A 66 -1.29 42.46 -45.88
CA ASN A 66 -2.15 41.29 -46.08
C ASN A 66 -2.18 40.86 -47.56
N VAL A 67 -1.94 39.57 -47.82
CA VAL A 67 -2.02 38.98 -49.16
C VAL A 67 -2.92 37.75 -49.15
N ILE A 68 -3.88 37.69 -50.09
CA ILE A 68 -4.83 36.59 -50.25
C ILE A 68 -4.61 35.94 -51.63
N PHE A 69 -4.47 34.61 -51.65
CA PHE A 69 -4.34 33.78 -52.84
C PHE A 69 -5.54 32.84 -52.95
N ASN A 70 -6.32 32.91 -54.03
CA ASN A 70 -7.41 31.99 -54.33
C ASN A 70 -7.11 31.28 -55.65
N MET A 71 -6.73 30.01 -55.58
CA MET A 71 -6.23 29.24 -56.72
C MET A 71 -7.14 28.06 -57.00
N THR A 72 -7.53 27.88 -58.26
CA THR A 72 -8.27 26.70 -58.72
C THR A 72 -7.51 26.02 -59.87
N GLY A 73 -7.43 24.69 -59.87
CA GLY A 73 -6.80 23.90 -60.93
C GLY A 73 -5.82 22.84 -60.40
N SER A 74 -5.24 22.04 -61.30
CA SER A 74 -4.36 20.93 -60.93
C SER A 74 -2.91 21.17 -61.38
N TRP A 75 -1.95 20.79 -60.53
CA TRP A 75 -0.52 20.83 -60.89
C TRP A 75 -0.24 19.88 -62.06
N GLY A 76 0.39 20.38 -63.12
CA GLY A 76 0.87 19.58 -64.27
C GLY A 76 0.15 19.76 -65.61
N THR A 77 -0.82 20.69 -65.73
CA THR A 77 -1.38 21.06 -67.03
C THR A 77 -0.51 22.13 -67.71
N SER A 78 0.50 21.72 -68.47
CA SER A 78 1.28 22.64 -69.33
C SER A 78 0.35 23.42 -70.28
N PRO A 79 0.52 24.74 -70.46
CA PRO A 79 1.71 25.54 -70.18
C PRO A 79 1.71 26.29 -68.83
N ASP A 80 0.66 26.21 -68.01
CA ASP A 80 0.51 27.03 -66.81
C ASP A 80 0.45 26.15 -65.56
N ILE A 81 1.33 26.41 -64.58
CA ILE A 81 1.26 25.73 -63.29
C ILE A 81 -0.01 26.21 -62.57
N GLN A 82 -1.07 25.41 -62.58
CA GLN A 82 -2.34 25.73 -61.93
C GLN A 82 -2.40 25.15 -60.51
N GLY A 83 -3.05 25.87 -59.59
CA GLY A 83 -3.40 25.34 -58.26
C GLY A 83 -2.38 25.54 -57.14
N VAL A 84 -1.34 26.37 -57.31
CA VAL A 84 -0.37 26.68 -56.23
C VAL A 84 -0.43 28.14 -55.80
N GLY A 85 -0.48 28.40 -54.49
CA GLY A 85 -0.48 29.76 -53.93
C GLY A 85 0.90 30.41 -53.96
N ILE A 86 1.86 29.80 -53.26
CA ILE A 86 3.27 30.23 -53.24
C ILE A 86 4.12 29.10 -53.81
N TYR A 87 4.74 29.34 -54.98
CA TYR A 87 5.72 28.44 -55.58
C TYR A 87 7.14 29.04 -55.47
N ALA A 88 7.93 28.56 -54.50
CA ALA A 88 9.32 28.97 -54.34
C ALA A 88 10.23 28.06 -55.19
N ASN A 89 10.98 28.62 -56.14
CA ASN A 89 11.86 27.84 -57.03
C ASN A 89 13.25 28.47 -57.21
N GLY A 90 14.28 27.64 -57.44
CA GLY A 90 15.54 28.05 -58.07
C GLY A 90 16.32 29.18 -57.38
N GLY A 91 16.48 29.14 -56.05
CA GLY A 91 17.21 30.16 -55.29
C GLY A 91 16.33 31.25 -54.67
N SER A 92 15.01 31.15 -54.81
CA SER A 92 14.06 32.18 -54.35
C SER A 92 14.06 32.39 -52.83
N ARG A 93 13.97 33.66 -52.41
CA ARG A 93 13.67 34.07 -51.03
C ARG A 93 12.38 34.89 -51.02
N ILE A 94 11.31 34.31 -50.49
CA ILE A 94 9.97 34.90 -50.39
C ILE A 94 9.74 35.32 -48.94
N ALA A 95 9.36 36.57 -48.70
CA ALA A 95 9.03 37.07 -47.37
C ALA A 95 7.75 37.91 -47.42
N GLN A 96 6.73 37.51 -46.67
CA GLN A 96 5.40 38.15 -46.69
C GLN A 96 4.77 38.14 -45.31
N ASN A 97 4.18 39.24 -44.84
CA ASN A 97 3.72 39.36 -43.45
C ASN A 97 2.50 38.46 -43.13
N ASN A 98 1.29 38.85 -43.53
CA ASN A 98 0.10 38.02 -43.37
C ASN A 98 -0.30 37.42 -44.72
N VAL A 99 -0.60 36.12 -44.73
CA VAL A 99 -0.92 35.36 -45.95
C VAL A 99 -2.16 34.51 -45.73
N THR A 100 -3.13 34.60 -46.63
CA THR A 100 -4.25 33.66 -46.73
C THR A 100 -4.19 32.94 -48.08
N ILE A 101 -4.26 31.61 -48.10
CA ILE A 101 -4.22 30.81 -49.32
C ILE A 101 -5.41 29.85 -49.32
N THR A 102 -6.23 29.90 -50.36
CA THR A 102 -7.21 28.86 -50.67
C THR A 102 -6.84 28.21 -51.98
N THR A 103 -6.63 26.89 -51.98
CA THR A 103 -6.39 26.12 -53.21
C THR A 103 -7.44 25.01 -53.39
N ASN A 104 -7.88 24.80 -54.63
CA ASN A 104 -8.81 23.73 -54.98
C ASN A 104 -8.37 23.02 -56.26
N GLY A 105 -8.15 21.71 -56.19
CA GLY A 105 -7.78 20.86 -57.32
C GLY A 105 -6.80 19.73 -56.96
N SER A 106 -6.56 18.80 -57.89
CA SER A 106 -5.62 17.71 -57.65
C SER A 106 -4.20 18.25 -57.60
N THR A 107 -3.39 17.81 -56.62
CA THR A 107 -1.99 18.23 -56.40
C THR A 107 -1.82 19.75 -56.23
N ALA A 108 -2.87 20.42 -55.74
CA ALA A 108 -2.94 21.87 -55.57
C ALA A 108 -2.37 22.30 -54.21
N ASP A 109 -1.05 22.49 -54.13
CA ASP A 109 -0.35 22.83 -52.89
C ASP A 109 -0.44 24.33 -52.56
N ALA A 110 -0.72 24.71 -51.30
CA ALA A 110 -0.77 26.12 -50.94
C ALA A 110 0.62 26.77 -50.94
N ILE A 111 1.63 26.13 -50.33
CA ILE A 111 3.05 26.51 -50.41
C ILE A 111 3.84 25.31 -50.90
N ARG A 112 4.60 25.48 -51.99
CA ARG A 112 5.46 24.43 -52.55
C ARG A 112 6.86 24.95 -52.84
N THR A 113 7.89 24.20 -52.42
CA THR A 113 9.30 24.58 -52.62
C THR A 113 10.02 23.61 -53.57
N ASN A 114 10.91 24.16 -54.39
CA ASN A 114 11.73 23.42 -55.35
C ASN A 114 13.13 24.06 -55.48
N GLY A 115 14.20 23.28 -55.44
CA GLY A 115 15.57 23.79 -55.32
C GLY A 115 15.88 24.42 -53.96
N ILE A 116 16.98 25.18 -53.89
CA ILE A 116 17.40 25.89 -52.67
C ILE A 116 16.51 27.11 -52.49
N THR A 117 15.71 27.18 -51.42
CA THR A 117 14.70 28.25 -51.27
C THR A 117 14.46 28.66 -49.82
N THR A 118 13.93 29.86 -49.62
CA THR A 118 13.54 30.37 -48.31
C THR A 118 12.16 31.01 -48.39
N VAL A 119 11.24 30.63 -47.49
CA VAL A 119 9.90 31.22 -47.35
C VAL A 119 9.73 31.69 -45.91
N ILE A 120 9.42 32.97 -45.71
CA ILE A 120 9.27 33.56 -44.36
C ILE A 120 7.93 34.29 -44.28
N ILE A 121 7.06 33.84 -43.39
CA ILE A 121 5.76 34.44 -43.12
C ILE A 121 5.70 34.76 -41.62
N PRO A 122 6.20 35.93 -41.17
CA PRO A 122 6.30 36.23 -39.73
C PRO A 122 4.96 36.60 -39.09
N GLY A 123 3.94 36.96 -39.88
CA GLY A 123 2.58 37.20 -39.41
C GLY A 123 1.69 35.97 -39.58
N LYS A 124 0.37 36.18 -39.58
CA LYS A 124 -0.60 35.08 -39.61
C LYS A 124 -0.64 34.39 -40.98
N LEU A 125 -0.54 33.07 -40.98
CA LEU A 125 -0.79 32.21 -42.15
C LEU A 125 -2.13 31.50 -42.02
N VAL A 126 -3.00 31.62 -43.03
CA VAL A 126 -4.25 30.86 -43.12
C VAL A 126 -4.27 30.08 -44.43
N ILE A 127 -4.38 28.76 -44.38
CA ILE A 127 -4.41 27.88 -45.54
C ILE A 127 -5.69 27.03 -45.52
N ARG A 128 -6.36 26.95 -46.68
CA ARG A 128 -7.43 26.00 -46.97
C ARG A 128 -7.16 25.33 -48.32
N THR A 129 -6.73 24.08 -48.27
CA THR A 129 -6.43 23.31 -49.47
C THR A 129 -7.41 22.15 -49.62
N GLU A 130 -8.04 22.00 -50.79
CA GLU A 130 -8.95 20.90 -51.09
C GLU A 130 -8.58 20.18 -52.40
N GLY A 131 -8.42 18.87 -52.35
CA GLY A 131 -8.18 18.03 -53.52
C GLY A 131 -7.19 16.90 -53.23
N SER A 132 -7.14 15.90 -54.12
CA SER A 132 -6.22 14.76 -53.97
C SER A 132 -4.77 15.24 -53.96
N SER A 133 -4.00 14.95 -52.91
CA SER A 133 -2.64 15.45 -52.69
C SER A 133 -2.54 16.98 -52.62
N GLY A 134 -3.60 17.68 -52.21
CA GLY A 134 -3.53 19.12 -51.97
C GLY A 134 -2.87 19.40 -50.63
N ASP A 135 -1.61 19.80 -50.63
CA ASP A 135 -0.87 20.04 -49.38
C ASP A 135 -1.00 21.49 -48.90
N GLY A 136 -0.84 21.72 -47.60
CA GLY A 136 -0.70 23.06 -47.06
C GLY A 136 0.69 23.62 -47.33
N ILE A 137 1.71 22.99 -46.75
CA ILE A 137 3.13 23.27 -47.02
C ILE A 137 3.78 21.99 -47.51
N ASN A 138 4.38 22.02 -48.70
CA ASN A 138 5.06 20.88 -49.32
C ASN A 138 6.50 21.25 -49.69
N ALA A 139 7.43 20.94 -48.79
CA ALA A 139 8.86 20.99 -49.08
C ALA A 139 9.28 19.71 -49.81
N THR A 140 9.40 19.82 -51.14
CA THR A 140 9.51 18.65 -52.03
C THR A 140 10.86 17.94 -51.90
N VAL A 141 10.94 16.69 -52.38
CA VAL A 141 12.20 15.93 -52.42
C VAL A 141 13.30 16.64 -53.23
N ARG A 142 12.94 17.51 -54.18
CA ARG A 142 13.88 18.28 -55.01
C ARG A 142 14.23 19.64 -54.41
N SER A 143 13.96 19.89 -53.13
CA SER A 143 14.30 21.15 -52.46
C SER A 143 15.33 21.01 -51.35
N ALA A 144 15.98 22.13 -51.04
CA ALA A 144 16.70 22.39 -49.80
C ALA A 144 16.11 23.68 -49.23
N ALA A 145 14.92 23.55 -48.64
CA ALA A 145 14.06 24.67 -48.28
C ALA A 145 14.15 25.03 -46.80
N THR A 146 14.08 26.32 -46.50
CA THR A 146 13.79 26.84 -45.15
C THR A 146 12.46 27.57 -45.18
N VAL A 147 11.46 27.03 -44.48
CA VAL A 147 10.13 27.63 -44.36
C VAL A 147 9.91 28.04 -42.91
N THR A 148 9.72 29.33 -42.65
CA THR A 148 9.49 29.88 -41.30
C THR A 148 8.14 30.60 -41.26
N ILE A 149 7.23 30.10 -40.46
CA ILE A 149 5.89 30.64 -40.24
C ILE A 149 5.81 31.17 -38.80
N GLY A 150 5.20 32.34 -38.61
CA GLY A 150 4.95 32.95 -37.31
C GLY A 150 3.88 32.23 -36.50
N ASP A 151 3.40 32.90 -35.47
CA ASP A 151 2.39 32.38 -34.55
C ASP A 151 0.98 32.29 -35.19
N ASP A 152 0.11 31.50 -34.56
CA ASP A 152 -1.32 31.37 -34.87
C ASP A 152 -1.63 30.95 -36.32
N ALA A 153 -0.75 30.13 -36.91
CA ALA A 153 -0.96 29.59 -38.25
C ALA A 153 -2.14 28.61 -38.28
N GLU A 154 -3.09 28.81 -39.19
CA GLU A 154 -4.24 27.92 -39.40
C GLU A 154 -4.08 27.20 -40.75
N ILE A 155 -3.85 25.89 -40.73
CA ILE A 155 -3.62 25.11 -41.97
C ILE A 155 -4.62 23.96 -42.04
N TYR A 156 -5.53 24.03 -43.01
CA TYR A 156 -6.46 22.96 -43.33
C TYR A 156 -6.13 22.33 -44.68
N SER A 157 -5.95 21.00 -44.72
CA SER A 157 -5.82 20.23 -45.96
C SER A 157 -6.83 19.10 -46.02
N LYS A 158 -7.64 19.07 -47.08
CA LYS A 158 -8.59 17.99 -47.39
C LYS A 158 -8.09 17.20 -48.59
N GLY A 159 -7.74 15.94 -48.38
CA GLY A 159 -7.19 15.06 -49.42
C GLY A 159 -5.66 15.07 -49.56
N GLY A 160 -4.92 15.82 -48.73
CA GLY A 160 -3.45 15.90 -48.75
C GLY A 160 -2.82 15.89 -47.35
N VAL A 161 -1.73 16.64 -47.17
CA VAL A 161 -1.02 16.83 -45.90
C VAL A 161 -0.96 18.31 -45.50
N ALA A 162 -1.13 18.63 -44.22
CA ALA A 162 -1.07 20.03 -43.79
C ALA A 162 0.36 20.58 -43.85
N VAL A 163 1.34 19.88 -43.27
CA VAL A 163 2.76 20.26 -43.26
C VAL A 163 3.63 19.06 -43.64
N ARG A 164 4.35 19.16 -44.75
CA ARG A 164 5.19 18.11 -45.30
C ARG A 164 6.61 18.59 -45.55
N ALA A 165 7.58 17.98 -44.88
CA ALA A 165 8.99 18.03 -45.24
C ALA A 165 9.42 16.67 -45.80
N ASN A 166 9.86 16.62 -47.06
CA ASN A 166 10.46 15.40 -47.61
C ASN A 166 11.98 15.43 -47.42
N LEU A 167 12.66 14.28 -47.30
CA LEU A 167 14.13 14.28 -47.38
C LEU A 167 14.55 14.79 -48.75
N SER A 168 15.63 15.57 -48.78
CA SER A 168 16.16 16.12 -50.02
C SER A 168 16.88 15.06 -50.86
N ASN A 169 16.79 15.16 -52.17
CA ASN A 169 17.61 14.43 -53.14
C ASN A 169 18.63 15.33 -53.86
N ILE A 170 18.78 16.59 -53.43
CA ILE A 170 19.76 17.54 -54.01
C ILE A 170 21.20 17.14 -53.63
N SER A 171 21.45 16.87 -52.35
CA SER A 171 22.73 16.43 -51.81
C SER A 171 22.54 15.78 -50.43
N THR A 172 23.58 15.14 -49.89
CA THR A 172 23.55 14.49 -48.56
C THR A 172 23.47 15.49 -47.40
N THR A 173 23.79 16.75 -47.68
CA THR A 173 23.77 17.85 -46.70
C THR A 173 22.58 18.78 -46.89
N ALA A 174 21.80 18.60 -47.95
CA ALA A 174 20.61 19.39 -48.21
C ALA A 174 19.53 19.08 -47.16
N SER A 175 18.86 20.11 -46.67
CA SER A 175 17.83 19.98 -45.65
C SER A 175 16.57 20.72 -46.06
N ASN A 176 15.43 20.07 -45.90
CA ASN A 176 14.12 20.71 -45.87
C ASN A 176 13.71 20.93 -44.41
N SER A 177 13.66 22.18 -44.00
CA SER A 177 13.31 22.59 -42.63
C SER A 177 12.06 23.47 -42.66
N ILE A 178 11.05 23.08 -41.88
CA ILE A 178 9.82 23.84 -41.68
C ILE A 178 9.69 24.16 -40.20
N THR A 179 9.52 25.44 -39.85
CA THR A 179 9.26 25.89 -38.48
C THR A 179 7.97 26.70 -38.47
N ILE A 180 7.05 26.32 -37.59
CA ILE A 180 5.81 27.05 -37.33
C ILE A 180 5.84 27.53 -35.87
N GLY A 181 5.46 28.78 -35.64
CA GLY A 181 5.41 29.40 -34.32
C GLY A 181 4.38 28.77 -33.38
N THR A 182 4.08 29.48 -32.30
CA THR A 182 3.13 29.06 -31.27
C THR A 182 1.68 29.14 -31.76
N GLY A 183 0.76 28.41 -31.12
CA GLY A 183 -0.68 28.51 -31.36
C GLY A 183 -1.15 27.96 -32.71
N ALA A 184 -0.36 27.11 -33.38
CA ALA A 184 -0.72 26.61 -34.71
C ALA A 184 -1.93 25.66 -34.65
N ILE A 185 -2.86 25.77 -35.60
CA ILE A 185 -4.00 24.89 -35.77
C ILE A 185 -3.83 24.13 -37.10
N LEU A 186 -3.49 22.85 -37.02
CA LEU A 186 -3.24 21.98 -38.17
C LEU A 186 -4.35 20.95 -38.29
N LYS A 187 -5.09 20.96 -39.40
CA LYS A 187 -6.20 20.04 -39.62
C LYS A 187 -6.07 19.29 -40.94
N THR A 188 -6.26 17.98 -40.91
CA THR A 188 -6.40 17.18 -42.14
C THR A 188 -7.63 16.30 -42.15
N ASP A 189 -8.17 16.09 -43.36
CA ASP A 189 -9.32 15.22 -43.63
C ASP A 189 -9.04 14.40 -44.89
N ALA A 190 -8.48 13.20 -44.70
CA ALA A 190 -8.14 12.25 -45.75
C ALA A 190 -7.79 10.88 -45.17
N ALA A 191 -8.04 9.82 -45.93
CA ALA A 191 -7.46 8.51 -45.60
C ALA A 191 -5.94 8.58 -45.68
N GLY A 192 -5.27 8.00 -44.68
CA GLY A 192 -3.82 7.99 -44.64
C GLY A 192 -3.22 6.90 -45.51
N ALA A 193 -2.19 7.27 -46.27
CA ALA A 193 -1.45 6.35 -47.12
C ALA A 193 -0.08 6.94 -47.45
N ASN A 194 1.02 6.27 -47.08
CA ASN A 194 2.38 6.71 -47.43
C ASN A 194 2.82 6.23 -48.83
N THR A 195 1.90 6.20 -49.78
CA THR A 195 2.16 5.75 -51.17
C THR A 195 2.47 6.95 -52.08
N SER A 196 2.17 6.91 -53.39
CA SER A 196 2.61 7.91 -54.37
C SER A 196 2.21 9.36 -54.09
N SER A 197 1.10 9.61 -53.40
CA SER A 197 0.67 10.99 -53.09
C SER A 197 1.04 11.42 -51.68
N SER A 198 1.14 10.48 -50.73
CA SER A 198 1.08 10.73 -49.29
C SER A 198 -0.17 11.57 -48.92
N THR A 199 -1.04 11.06 -48.07
CA THR A 199 -2.29 11.75 -47.69
C THR A 199 -2.60 11.45 -46.23
N GLY A 200 -3.45 12.26 -45.61
CA GLY A 200 -4.01 11.95 -44.28
C GLY A 200 -3.05 12.17 -43.11
N TYR A 201 -1.94 12.89 -43.33
CA TYR A 201 -1.01 13.30 -42.28
C TYR A 201 -1.13 14.78 -42.00
N ALA A 202 -1.20 15.22 -40.74
CA ALA A 202 -1.13 16.66 -40.46
C ALA A 202 0.31 17.15 -40.47
N VAL A 203 1.21 16.47 -39.78
CA VAL A 203 2.66 16.78 -39.80
C VAL A 203 3.42 15.56 -40.30
N TYR A 204 4.23 15.77 -41.34
CA TYR A 204 4.98 14.72 -42.02
C TYR A 204 6.44 15.13 -42.22
N ALA A 205 7.36 14.27 -41.79
CA ALA A 205 8.79 14.36 -42.10
C ALA A 205 9.31 13.00 -42.55
N GLY A 206 9.93 12.93 -43.73
CA GLY A 206 10.46 11.68 -44.27
C GLY A 206 10.11 11.48 -45.74
N ASN A 207 9.92 10.24 -46.20
CA ASN A 207 9.64 9.94 -47.60
C ASN A 207 8.59 8.87 -47.84
N ARG A 208 7.94 8.99 -49.01
CA ARG A 208 6.92 8.07 -49.48
C ARG A 208 7.52 6.69 -49.74
N ASP A 209 6.74 5.63 -49.62
CA ASP A 209 7.22 4.26 -49.83
C ASP A 209 7.50 3.95 -51.31
N ARG A 210 6.91 4.75 -52.21
CA ARG A 210 7.14 4.68 -53.65
C ARG A 210 7.89 5.94 -54.10
N GLU A 211 9.17 5.83 -54.36
CA GLU A 211 9.96 6.90 -54.98
C GLU A 211 10.21 6.55 -56.46
N SER A 212 9.75 7.43 -57.36
CA SER A 212 10.13 7.44 -58.78
C SER A 212 11.32 8.36 -59.06
N GLU A 213 11.86 9.00 -58.01
CA GLU A 213 12.98 9.94 -58.07
C GLU A 213 14.25 9.28 -57.52
N THR A 214 15.44 9.81 -57.81
CA THR A 214 16.69 9.28 -57.24
C THR A 214 16.61 9.22 -55.72
N LEU A 215 17.15 8.15 -55.12
CA LEU A 215 17.05 7.88 -53.67
C LEU A 215 17.34 9.15 -52.85
N PRO A 216 16.37 9.63 -52.05
CA PRO A 216 16.57 10.76 -51.15
C PRO A 216 17.68 10.45 -50.14
N HIS A 217 18.48 11.46 -49.80
CA HIS A 217 19.69 11.28 -48.99
C HIS A 217 20.08 12.50 -48.14
N GLY A 218 19.28 13.58 -48.17
CA GLY A 218 19.39 14.73 -47.28
C GLY A 218 18.46 14.63 -46.06
N ASN A 219 18.18 15.75 -45.40
CA ASN A 219 17.42 15.81 -44.15
C ASN A 219 16.01 16.39 -44.31
N ALA A 220 15.10 16.04 -43.40
CA ALA A 220 13.76 16.59 -43.30
C ALA A 220 13.42 16.87 -41.83
N THR A 221 13.11 18.13 -41.52
CA THR A 221 12.82 18.57 -40.16
C THR A 221 11.56 19.43 -40.11
N VAL A 222 10.67 19.15 -39.16
CA VAL A 222 9.52 20.00 -38.85
C VAL A 222 9.50 20.38 -37.37
N VAL A 223 9.36 21.67 -37.06
CA VAL A 223 9.20 22.19 -35.70
C VAL A 223 7.84 22.86 -35.59
N ILE A 224 7.03 22.44 -34.62
CA ILE A 224 5.74 23.03 -34.28
C ILE A 224 5.82 23.64 -32.88
N GLY A 225 5.54 24.94 -32.76
CA GLY A 225 5.64 25.68 -31.51
C GLY A 225 4.57 25.33 -30.47
N ASN A 226 4.71 25.90 -29.28
CA ASN A 226 3.84 25.68 -28.12
C ASN A 226 2.38 26.09 -28.35
N GLY A 227 1.45 25.44 -27.66
CA GLY A 227 0.02 25.73 -27.70
C GLY A 227 -0.67 25.29 -28.98
N SER A 228 -0.04 24.40 -29.75
CA SER A 228 -0.54 23.98 -31.06
C SER A 228 -1.60 22.88 -30.95
N GLN A 229 -2.53 22.86 -31.90
CA GLN A 229 -3.61 21.88 -32.01
C GLN A 229 -3.51 21.15 -33.34
N ILE A 230 -3.47 19.83 -33.30
CA ILE A 230 -3.38 18.97 -34.48
C ILE A 230 -4.61 18.06 -34.50
N THR A 231 -5.38 18.11 -35.59
CA THR A 231 -6.59 17.29 -35.74
C THR A 231 -6.59 16.56 -37.06
N THR A 232 -6.79 15.25 -37.03
CA THR A 232 -6.87 14.43 -38.25
C THR A 232 -8.13 13.58 -38.28
N ALA A 233 -8.68 13.43 -39.48
CA ALA A 233 -9.86 12.61 -39.74
C ALA A 233 -9.65 11.74 -40.98
N GLY A 234 -9.96 10.45 -40.87
CA GLY A 234 -9.87 9.48 -41.95
C GLY A 234 -9.30 8.14 -41.49
N SER A 235 -9.57 7.07 -42.25
CA SER A 235 -8.95 5.77 -41.98
C SER A 235 -7.43 5.84 -42.19
N LYS A 236 -6.63 5.30 -41.27
CA LYS A 236 -5.16 5.34 -41.31
C LYS A 236 -4.56 6.75 -41.30
N ALA A 237 -5.35 7.78 -40.96
CA ALA A 237 -4.87 9.15 -40.84
C ALA A 237 -4.01 9.28 -39.57
N TYR A 238 -2.85 9.93 -39.68
CA TYR A 238 -1.94 10.12 -38.53
C TYR A 238 -1.76 11.61 -38.26
N ALA A 239 -1.81 12.04 -37.00
CA ALA A 239 -1.55 13.44 -36.68
C ALA A 239 -0.10 13.82 -36.96
N VAL A 240 0.84 13.00 -36.49
CA VAL A 240 2.27 13.21 -36.66
C VAL A 240 2.87 11.91 -37.19
N TYR A 241 3.56 11.99 -38.33
CA TYR A 241 4.20 10.85 -38.96
C TYR A 241 5.63 11.20 -39.36
N ALA A 242 6.60 10.60 -38.67
CA ALA A 242 8.00 10.67 -39.05
C ALA A 242 8.46 9.31 -39.58
N ASN A 243 9.14 9.28 -40.72
CA ASN A 243 9.81 8.06 -41.16
C ASN A 243 11.13 8.33 -41.85
N LYS A 244 11.94 7.28 -42.04
CA LYS A 244 13.18 7.32 -42.83
C LYS A 244 14.06 8.51 -42.43
N THR A 245 14.61 8.55 -41.21
CA THR A 245 15.42 9.67 -40.66
C THR A 245 14.75 11.04 -40.57
N GLY A 246 13.47 11.18 -40.96
CA GLY A 246 12.72 12.41 -40.78
C GLY A 246 12.55 12.75 -39.30
N GLN A 247 12.70 14.03 -38.95
CA GLN A 247 12.62 14.49 -37.56
C GLN A 247 11.49 15.50 -37.38
N ILE A 248 10.71 15.35 -36.31
CA ILE A 248 9.64 16.27 -35.94
C ILE A 248 9.81 16.66 -34.48
N GLN A 249 9.81 17.96 -34.17
CA GLN A 249 9.73 18.45 -32.80
C GLN A 249 8.41 19.16 -32.55
N LEU A 250 7.77 18.80 -31.44
CA LEU A 250 6.53 19.39 -30.96
C LEU A 250 6.80 20.12 -29.65
N GLY A 251 6.39 21.38 -29.56
CA GLY A 251 6.20 22.05 -28.28
C GLY A 251 4.92 21.56 -27.59
N ASN A 252 4.34 22.38 -26.71
CA ASN A 252 3.06 22.05 -26.09
C ASN A 252 1.98 21.80 -27.16
N THR A 253 1.40 20.60 -27.22
CA THR A 253 0.53 20.20 -28.34
C THR A 253 -0.69 19.40 -27.88
N THR A 254 -1.85 19.69 -28.46
CA THR A 254 -3.06 18.86 -28.35
C THR A 254 -3.32 18.13 -29.66
N ILE A 255 -3.47 16.82 -29.62
CA ILE A 255 -3.65 15.94 -30.76
C ILE A 255 -4.98 15.19 -30.65
N VAL A 256 -5.79 15.27 -31.70
CA VAL A 256 -7.03 14.48 -31.81
C VAL A 256 -7.06 13.79 -33.17
N THR A 257 -7.15 12.48 -33.16
CA THR A 257 -7.26 11.68 -34.38
C THR A 257 -8.55 10.86 -34.39
N THR A 258 -9.26 10.86 -35.53
CA THR A 258 -10.52 10.13 -35.69
C THR A 258 -10.53 9.28 -36.97
N GLY A 259 -10.94 8.02 -36.85
CA GLY A 259 -11.02 7.10 -37.99
C GLY A 259 -10.64 5.67 -37.63
N GLN A 260 -10.71 4.76 -38.60
CA GLN A 260 -10.22 3.38 -38.42
C GLN A 260 -8.69 3.36 -38.51
N GLN A 261 -8.01 2.78 -37.53
CA GLN A 261 -6.54 2.73 -37.43
C GLN A 261 -5.88 4.11 -37.52
N ALA A 262 -6.51 5.12 -36.93
CA ALA A 262 -6.08 6.50 -37.09
C ALA A 262 -5.25 6.93 -35.86
N HIS A 263 -3.93 6.87 -35.99
CA HIS A 263 -2.99 7.04 -34.88
C HIS A 263 -2.69 8.51 -34.55
N GLY A 264 -2.23 8.77 -33.31
CA GLY A 264 -1.73 10.08 -32.89
C GLY A 264 -0.35 10.37 -33.49
N ILE A 265 0.68 9.89 -32.81
CA ILE A 265 2.09 10.04 -33.21
C ILE A 265 2.62 8.69 -33.69
N VAL A 266 3.28 8.69 -34.84
CA VAL A 266 3.82 7.48 -35.45
C VAL A 266 5.24 7.72 -35.95
N THR A 267 6.15 6.82 -35.60
CA THR A 267 7.54 6.77 -36.08
C THR A 267 7.81 5.44 -36.76
N MET A 268 8.40 5.48 -37.95
CA MET A 268 8.73 4.26 -38.69
C MET A 268 10.10 4.31 -39.35
N ASP A 269 10.76 3.16 -39.41
CA ASP A 269 11.82 2.91 -40.37
C ASP A 269 11.27 2.95 -41.81
N GLY A 270 12.12 2.65 -42.78
CA GLY A 270 11.57 2.34 -44.09
C GLY A 270 12.56 1.83 -45.08
N THR A 271 12.06 0.97 -45.95
CA THR A 271 12.79 0.46 -47.11
C THR A 271 12.31 1.17 -48.36
N ILE A 272 13.25 1.72 -49.12
CA ILE A 272 12.99 2.22 -50.48
C ILE A 272 13.59 1.22 -51.46
N GLY A 273 12.76 0.72 -52.37
CA GLY A 273 13.19 -0.21 -53.41
C GLY A 273 12.21 -0.20 -54.58
N GLN A 274 12.68 -0.65 -55.73
CA GLN A 274 11.88 -0.72 -56.95
C GLN A 274 11.22 -2.09 -57.06
N CYS A 275 9.90 -2.11 -57.27
CA CYS A 275 9.24 -3.37 -57.63
C CYS A 275 9.62 -3.74 -59.07
N PRO A 276 9.98 -5.01 -59.37
CA PRO A 276 10.27 -5.44 -60.74
C PRO A 276 9.10 -5.20 -61.71
N SER A 277 7.87 -5.23 -61.19
CA SER A 277 6.66 -4.90 -61.92
C SER A 277 6.37 -3.40 -61.82
N SER A 278 6.39 -2.71 -62.96
CA SER A 278 6.13 -1.28 -63.05
C SER A 278 4.73 -0.95 -62.50
N GLY A 279 4.65 0.01 -61.56
CA GLY A 279 3.39 0.53 -61.04
C GLY A 279 2.96 0.03 -59.67
N ILE A 280 3.70 -0.92 -59.08
CA ILE A 280 3.43 -1.48 -57.75
C ILE A 280 4.32 -0.79 -56.70
N SER A 281 3.76 -0.41 -55.54
CA SER A 281 4.53 0.14 -54.41
C SER A 281 5.46 -0.90 -53.78
N SER A 282 6.56 -0.49 -53.15
CA SER A 282 7.48 -1.40 -52.44
C SER A 282 6.75 -2.29 -51.42
N ALA A 283 5.86 -1.70 -50.61
CA ALA A 283 5.02 -2.40 -49.63
C ALA A 283 4.12 -3.49 -50.26
N LEU A 284 3.38 -3.16 -51.32
CA LEU A 284 2.55 -4.15 -52.05
C LEU A 284 3.41 -5.20 -52.77
N CYS A 285 4.61 -4.85 -53.24
CA CYS A 285 5.55 -5.79 -53.87
C CYS A 285 6.00 -6.85 -52.87
N LEU A 286 6.39 -6.42 -51.66
CA LEU A 286 6.75 -7.30 -50.55
C LEU A 286 5.56 -8.15 -50.07
N ALA A 287 4.35 -7.56 -49.99
CA ALA A 287 3.13 -8.28 -49.61
C ALA A 287 2.70 -9.36 -50.64
N LEU A 288 3.08 -9.18 -51.91
CA LEU A 288 2.88 -10.17 -52.98
C LEU A 288 4.03 -11.20 -53.06
N GLY A 289 4.97 -11.19 -52.11
CA GLY A 289 6.12 -12.09 -52.06
C GLY A 289 7.19 -11.82 -53.11
N SER A 290 7.19 -10.64 -53.74
CA SER A 290 8.19 -10.25 -54.74
C SER A 290 9.34 -9.49 -54.09
N ASN A 291 10.58 -9.81 -54.48
CA ASN A 291 11.76 -9.09 -54.03
C ASN A 291 11.87 -7.71 -54.72
N LEU A 292 12.21 -6.70 -53.92
CA LEU A 292 12.56 -5.38 -54.44
C LEU A 292 13.95 -5.40 -55.08
N THR A 293 14.16 -4.58 -56.11
CA THR A 293 15.47 -4.27 -56.68
C THR A 293 15.94 -2.89 -56.22
N ASN A 294 17.25 -2.62 -56.22
CA ASN A 294 17.83 -1.34 -55.79
C ASN A 294 17.36 -0.90 -54.38
N VAL A 295 17.41 -1.85 -53.43
CA VAL A 295 16.91 -1.67 -52.06
C VAL A 295 17.87 -0.79 -51.25
N THR A 296 17.32 0.15 -50.50
CA THR A 296 18.02 0.93 -49.49
C THR A 296 17.14 1.02 -48.26
N ASP A 297 17.68 0.56 -47.14
CA ASP A 297 17.03 0.67 -45.83
C ASP A 297 17.44 1.97 -45.16
N PHE A 298 16.47 2.60 -44.50
CA PHE A 298 16.65 3.83 -43.78
C PHE A 298 16.32 3.59 -42.32
N ALA A 299 17.16 4.16 -41.45
CA ALA A 299 16.86 4.33 -40.04
C ALA A 299 15.50 5.03 -39.83
N GLY A 300 14.89 4.76 -38.68
CA GLY A 300 13.62 5.31 -38.24
C GLY A 300 13.49 6.83 -38.28
N GLY A 301 12.26 7.29 -38.44
CA GLY A 301 11.91 8.66 -38.13
C GLY A 301 11.86 8.90 -36.61
N GLN A 302 12.02 10.14 -36.19
CA GLN A 302 12.08 10.52 -34.78
C GLN A 302 11.13 11.67 -34.47
N VAL A 303 10.43 11.57 -33.35
CA VAL A 303 9.53 12.61 -32.84
C VAL A 303 9.99 13.03 -31.44
N TYR A 304 10.22 14.33 -31.29
CA TYR A 304 10.74 14.98 -30.09
C TYR A 304 9.63 15.79 -29.42
N LEU A 305 9.26 15.40 -28.21
CA LEU A 305 8.24 16.04 -27.40
C LEU A 305 8.92 17.00 -26.42
N ALA A 306 9.02 18.27 -26.82
CA ALA A 306 9.71 19.31 -26.05
C ALA A 306 8.81 20.00 -25.00
N GLY A 307 7.57 19.55 -24.82
CA GLY A 307 6.61 20.13 -23.88
C GLY A 307 5.36 19.27 -23.67
N ASP A 308 4.35 19.87 -23.04
CA ASP A 308 3.11 19.18 -22.63
C ASP A 308 2.38 18.60 -23.85
N THR A 309 1.96 17.34 -23.77
CA THR A 309 1.34 16.65 -24.92
C THR A 309 0.05 15.96 -24.52
N ALA A 310 -1.06 16.40 -25.10
CA ALA A 310 -2.36 15.75 -24.96
C ALA A 310 -2.70 14.99 -26.24
N ILE A 311 -3.06 13.71 -26.15
CA ILE A 311 -3.41 12.87 -27.31
C ILE A 311 -4.72 12.16 -27.03
N THR A 312 -5.66 12.22 -27.96
CA THR A 312 -6.90 11.46 -27.91
C THR A 312 -7.13 10.73 -29.21
N VAL A 313 -7.22 9.40 -29.14
CA VAL A 313 -7.59 8.53 -30.25
C VAL A 313 -8.72 7.58 -29.86
N ASP A 314 -9.36 6.96 -30.85
CA ASP A 314 -10.39 5.95 -30.63
C ASP A 314 -9.77 4.55 -30.68
N VAL A 315 -9.42 3.99 -29.52
CA VAL A 315 -8.81 2.65 -29.37
C VAL A 315 -9.71 1.53 -29.89
N SER A 316 -11.04 1.70 -29.84
CA SER A 316 -11.99 0.69 -30.33
C SER A 316 -11.89 0.48 -31.85
N LYS A 317 -11.20 1.38 -32.53
CA LYS A 317 -10.94 1.36 -33.98
C LYS A 317 -9.52 0.94 -34.34
N GLY A 318 -8.78 0.33 -33.41
CA GLY A 318 -7.40 -0.10 -33.62
C GLY A 318 -6.43 1.07 -33.77
N SER A 319 -6.73 2.20 -33.12
CA SER A 319 -5.89 3.40 -33.13
C SER A 319 -4.97 3.42 -31.90
N TYR A 320 -3.82 4.04 -32.04
CA TYR A 320 -2.77 4.12 -31.01
C TYR A 320 -2.45 5.59 -30.78
N ALA A 321 -2.24 5.98 -29.53
CA ALA A 321 -1.83 7.35 -29.23
C ALA A 321 -0.39 7.58 -29.69
N MET A 322 0.49 6.62 -29.42
CA MET A 322 1.89 6.62 -29.85
C MET A 322 2.26 5.24 -30.40
N TYR A 323 2.84 5.20 -31.59
CA TYR A 323 3.28 3.96 -32.23
C TYR A 323 4.66 4.11 -32.86
N SER A 324 5.64 3.36 -32.34
CA SER A 324 7.00 3.33 -32.87
C SER A 324 7.34 1.95 -33.42
N SER A 325 7.76 1.87 -34.67
CA SER A 325 8.03 0.60 -35.34
C SER A 325 9.24 0.66 -36.28
N GLY A 326 10.24 -0.19 -36.07
CA GLY A 326 11.41 -0.25 -36.94
C GLY A 326 12.67 0.31 -36.29
N ALA A 327 13.84 -0.17 -36.71
CA ALA A 327 15.13 0.22 -36.18
C ALA A 327 15.32 1.74 -36.16
N GLU A 328 15.82 2.27 -35.04
CA GLU A 328 16.05 3.71 -34.79
C GLU A 328 14.79 4.61 -34.80
N SER A 329 13.58 4.02 -34.86
CA SER A 329 12.34 4.77 -34.71
C SER A 329 12.14 5.16 -33.25
N LEU A 330 11.92 6.45 -32.98
CA LEU A 330 11.90 6.93 -31.60
C LEU A 330 10.88 8.06 -31.39
N ILE A 331 10.02 7.88 -30.40
CA ILE A 331 9.24 8.98 -29.81
C ILE A 331 9.88 9.28 -28.45
N THR A 332 10.39 10.49 -28.25
CA THR A 332 11.15 10.83 -27.03
C THR A 332 10.77 12.18 -26.45
N SER A 333 10.76 12.30 -25.12
CA SER A 333 10.66 13.57 -24.40
C SER A 333 12.02 14.27 -24.32
N GLU A 334 12.52 14.67 -25.48
CA GLU A 334 13.75 15.43 -25.66
C GLU A 334 13.49 16.55 -26.68
N THR A 335 14.39 17.51 -26.75
CA THR A 335 14.53 18.40 -27.91
C THR A 335 15.40 17.75 -28.97
N MET A 336 15.32 18.21 -30.22
CA MET A 336 16.23 17.76 -31.30
C MET A 336 17.71 18.05 -31.00
N GLU A 337 18.01 18.94 -30.04
CA GLU A 337 19.36 19.21 -29.56
C GLU A 337 19.84 18.19 -28.51
N GLY A 338 19.03 17.20 -28.15
CA GLY A 338 19.33 16.17 -27.15
C GLY A 338 19.16 16.62 -25.71
N LEU A 339 18.49 17.76 -25.46
CA LEU A 339 18.14 18.19 -24.11
C LEU A 339 16.90 17.44 -23.65
N SER A 340 16.98 16.76 -22.50
CA SER A 340 15.82 16.12 -21.87
C SER A 340 14.73 17.15 -21.59
N ALA A 341 13.51 16.80 -21.98
CA ALA A 341 12.31 17.54 -21.65
C ALA A 341 11.46 16.72 -20.67
N SER A 342 10.72 17.41 -19.82
CA SER A 342 9.68 16.81 -18.99
C SER A 342 8.39 17.58 -19.24
N GLY A 343 7.26 16.87 -19.28
CA GLY A 343 5.98 17.48 -19.63
C GLY A 343 4.81 16.80 -18.96
N VAL A 344 3.69 17.50 -18.95
CA VAL A 344 2.40 16.93 -18.57
C VAL A 344 1.80 16.22 -19.77
N TYR A 345 1.59 14.91 -19.64
CA TYR A 345 1.00 14.07 -20.68
C TYR A 345 -0.46 13.75 -20.35
N THR A 346 -1.38 13.99 -21.26
CA THR A 346 -2.78 13.53 -21.15
C THR A 346 -3.07 12.61 -22.32
N VAL A 347 -2.88 11.31 -22.12
CA VAL A 347 -2.92 10.31 -23.19
C VAL A 347 -4.16 9.44 -23.04
N THR A 348 -5.01 9.42 -24.06
CA THR A 348 -6.09 8.45 -24.22
C THR A 348 -5.81 7.62 -25.45
N GLY A 349 -5.37 6.39 -25.22
CA GLY A 349 -5.02 5.40 -26.23
C GLY A 349 -3.64 4.78 -26.06
N ASP A 350 -3.42 3.62 -26.68
CA ASP A 350 -2.28 2.78 -26.35
C ASP A 350 -0.93 3.33 -26.84
N LEU A 351 0.13 2.98 -26.11
CA LEU A 351 1.53 3.17 -26.46
C LEU A 351 2.06 1.84 -26.98
N VAL A 352 2.55 1.82 -28.21
CA VAL A 352 2.98 0.58 -28.87
C VAL A 352 4.39 0.74 -29.44
N ALA A 353 5.27 -0.21 -29.12
CA ALA A 353 6.61 -0.30 -29.66
C ALA A 353 6.86 -1.70 -30.22
N ASP A 354 7.19 -1.80 -31.51
CA ASP A 354 7.53 -3.07 -32.15
C ASP A 354 8.73 -2.96 -33.10
N ARG A 355 9.28 -4.10 -33.53
CA ARG A 355 10.32 -4.16 -34.57
C ARG A 355 11.50 -3.19 -34.29
N GLU A 356 12.01 -3.16 -33.06
CA GLU A 356 13.10 -2.28 -32.62
C GLU A 356 12.72 -0.79 -32.47
N GLY A 357 11.43 -0.46 -32.46
CA GLY A 357 10.94 0.88 -32.16
C GLY A 357 11.04 1.21 -30.67
N GLY A 358 11.27 2.49 -30.35
CA GLY A 358 11.37 3.00 -29.00
C GLY A 358 10.36 4.11 -28.66
N ILE A 359 9.92 4.15 -27.41
CA ILE A 359 9.22 5.31 -26.81
C ILE A 359 9.89 5.63 -25.47
N ARG A 360 10.24 6.91 -25.22
CA ARG A 360 10.81 7.37 -23.96
C ARG A 360 10.13 8.64 -23.48
N LEU A 361 9.52 8.63 -22.30
CA LEU A 361 8.78 9.79 -21.77
C LEU A 361 9.16 10.09 -20.32
N ASN A 362 9.38 11.37 -20.03
CA ASN A 362 9.53 11.90 -18.67
C ASN A 362 8.26 12.68 -18.28
N ALA A 363 7.29 11.98 -17.69
CA ALA A 363 6.02 12.52 -17.22
C ALA A 363 6.15 13.17 -15.85
N THR A 364 5.63 14.39 -15.72
CA THR A 364 5.61 15.15 -14.46
C THR A 364 4.22 15.17 -13.83
N ALA A 365 4.17 15.71 -12.61
CA ALA A 365 2.97 15.80 -11.81
C ALA A 365 1.78 16.38 -12.59
N GLY A 366 0.64 15.67 -12.54
CA GLY A 366 -0.57 15.99 -13.30
C GLY A 366 -0.72 15.24 -14.61
N SER A 367 0.26 14.43 -15.01
CA SER A 367 0.11 13.52 -16.15
C SER A 367 -0.94 12.44 -15.89
N VAL A 368 -1.67 12.08 -16.95
CA VAL A 368 -2.72 11.06 -16.95
C VAL A 368 -2.58 10.19 -18.20
N PHE A 369 -2.43 8.88 -18.00
CA PHE A 369 -2.39 7.88 -19.05
C PHE A 369 -3.60 6.95 -18.91
N ASN A 370 -4.48 6.96 -19.90
CA ASN A 370 -5.55 5.98 -20.07
C ASN A 370 -5.17 5.12 -21.28
N SER A 371 -4.22 4.21 -21.06
CA SER A 371 -3.41 3.62 -22.12
C SER A 371 -2.87 2.27 -21.71
N ASN A 372 -2.90 1.29 -22.61
CA ASN A 372 -2.04 0.12 -22.47
C ASN A 372 -0.63 0.43 -22.99
N VAL A 373 0.38 -0.22 -22.42
CA VAL A 373 1.76 -0.25 -22.88
C VAL A 373 2.01 -1.62 -23.50
N ASN A 374 2.30 -1.66 -24.79
CA ASN A 374 2.53 -2.91 -25.52
C ASN A 374 3.91 -2.88 -26.20
N VAL A 375 4.82 -3.73 -25.73
CA VAL A 375 6.17 -3.85 -26.28
C VAL A 375 6.38 -5.23 -26.87
N VAL A 376 6.66 -5.28 -28.18
CA VAL A 376 6.95 -6.52 -28.89
C VAL A 376 8.34 -6.42 -29.50
N GLY A 377 9.30 -7.14 -28.92
CA GLY A 377 10.65 -7.18 -29.46
C GLY A 377 10.77 -8.04 -30.72
N THR A 378 12.00 -8.34 -31.10
CA THR A 378 12.33 -9.26 -32.19
C THR A 378 13.26 -10.36 -31.68
N THR A 379 13.20 -11.53 -32.32
CA THR A 379 14.11 -12.65 -32.01
C THR A 379 15.52 -12.46 -32.54
N THR A 380 15.68 -11.57 -33.53
CA THR A 380 16.95 -11.26 -34.21
C THR A 380 17.00 -9.75 -34.49
N PRO A 381 17.39 -8.94 -33.50
CA PRO A 381 17.54 -7.50 -33.70
C PRO A 381 18.54 -7.22 -34.82
N THR A 382 18.22 -6.27 -35.69
CA THR A 382 19.07 -5.84 -36.80
C THR A 382 19.91 -4.60 -36.44
N GLY A 383 19.48 -3.85 -35.42
CA GLY A 383 20.17 -2.74 -34.78
C GLY A 383 20.86 -3.10 -33.46
N LEU A 384 21.14 -2.07 -32.64
CA LEU A 384 21.86 -2.20 -31.36
C LEU A 384 20.94 -2.60 -30.19
N ASP A 385 19.65 -2.24 -30.24
CA ASP A 385 18.68 -2.41 -29.17
C ASP A 385 17.40 -3.11 -29.67
N ASN A 386 16.66 -3.74 -28.76
CA ASN A 386 15.33 -4.30 -29.06
C ASN A 386 14.22 -3.25 -28.84
N SER A 387 12.97 -3.56 -29.19
CA SER A 387 11.84 -2.65 -28.94
C SER A 387 11.72 -2.31 -27.45
N PHE A 388 11.50 -1.04 -27.14
CA PHE A 388 11.39 -0.59 -25.75
C PHE A 388 10.35 0.52 -25.53
N ILE A 389 9.80 0.56 -24.31
CA ILE A 389 9.05 1.71 -23.79
C ILE A 389 9.61 2.04 -22.40
N ASP A 390 10.16 3.24 -22.24
CA ASP A 390 10.70 3.77 -20.98
C ASP A 390 9.83 4.95 -20.49
N LEU A 391 9.20 4.80 -19.33
CA LEU A 391 8.35 5.84 -18.73
C LEU A 391 8.88 6.21 -17.35
N VAL A 392 9.30 7.47 -17.19
CA VAL A 392 9.50 8.08 -15.87
C VAL A 392 8.22 8.81 -15.51
N MET A 393 7.65 8.53 -14.34
CA MET A 393 6.33 8.98 -13.92
C MET A 393 6.40 9.58 -12.51
N SER A 394 6.44 10.91 -12.41
CA SER A 394 6.35 11.64 -11.14
C SER A 394 4.93 12.22 -10.97
N GLY A 395 4.28 11.99 -9.83
CA GLY A 395 2.93 12.51 -9.53
C GLY A 395 1.88 12.23 -10.61
N THR A 396 1.94 11.04 -11.21
CA THR A 396 1.18 10.67 -12.42
C THR A 396 0.07 9.66 -12.10
N GLN A 397 -1.02 9.70 -12.86
CA GLN A 397 -2.05 8.65 -12.86
C GLN A 397 -1.94 7.81 -14.14
N PHE A 398 -1.90 6.48 -14.00
CA PHE A 398 -1.87 5.55 -15.12
C PHE A 398 -2.92 4.46 -14.93
N THR A 399 -3.71 4.21 -15.96
CA THR A 399 -4.71 3.16 -16.00
C THR A 399 -4.61 2.42 -17.33
N GLY A 400 -4.25 1.13 -17.26
CA GLY A 400 -4.09 0.24 -18.40
C GLY A 400 -3.09 -0.88 -18.11
N ASN A 401 -2.98 -1.86 -19.00
CA ASN A 401 -2.06 -2.98 -18.84
C ASN A 401 -0.67 -2.65 -19.38
N ILE A 402 0.34 -3.34 -18.85
CA ILE A 402 1.74 -3.24 -19.28
C ILE A 402 2.19 -4.62 -19.74
N ASP A 403 2.33 -4.78 -21.05
CA ASP A 403 2.63 -6.05 -21.69
C ASP A 403 3.97 -5.98 -22.44
N ALA A 404 4.89 -6.89 -22.13
CA ALA A 404 6.16 -7.06 -22.83
C ALA A 404 6.32 -8.49 -23.35
N SER A 405 6.67 -8.62 -24.63
CA SER A 405 6.76 -9.91 -25.32
C SER A 405 7.94 -9.96 -26.30
N VAL A 406 8.38 -11.19 -26.63
CA VAL A 406 9.39 -11.46 -27.68
C VAL A 406 10.67 -10.62 -27.44
N SER A 407 11.21 -10.68 -26.22
CA SER A 407 12.38 -9.89 -25.80
C SER A 407 12.21 -8.36 -25.82
N GLY A 408 10.99 -7.85 -26.01
CA GLY A 408 10.66 -6.44 -25.80
C GLY A 408 10.80 -6.04 -24.34
N VAL A 409 11.09 -4.75 -24.10
CA VAL A 409 11.37 -4.22 -22.75
C VAL A 409 10.43 -3.06 -22.41
N ALA A 410 9.66 -3.19 -21.33
CA ALA A 410 8.93 -2.08 -20.73
C ALA A 410 9.58 -1.69 -19.41
N THR A 411 9.94 -0.42 -19.25
CA THR A 411 10.53 0.13 -18.02
C THR A 411 9.63 1.26 -17.50
N LEU A 412 9.18 1.14 -16.26
CA LEU A 412 8.39 2.18 -15.59
C LEU A 412 9.06 2.54 -14.26
N ASP A 413 9.44 3.81 -14.12
CA ASP A 413 9.94 4.41 -12.89
C ASP A 413 8.86 5.33 -12.30
N VAL A 414 8.16 4.84 -11.28
CA VAL A 414 6.93 5.42 -10.72
C VAL A 414 7.24 6.07 -9.36
N ILE A 415 7.19 7.39 -9.28
CA ILE A 415 7.67 8.15 -8.12
C ILE A 415 6.66 9.22 -7.68
N GLU A 416 6.86 9.77 -6.49
CA GLU A 416 6.17 10.95 -5.96
C GLU A 416 4.63 10.85 -5.93
N ASN A 417 4.08 9.87 -5.20
CA ASN A 417 2.64 9.63 -5.06
C ASN A 417 1.93 9.33 -6.39
N SER A 418 2.64 8.68 -7.32
CA SER A 418 2.01 8.20 -8.56
C SER A 418 1.08 7.01 -8.27
N VAL A 419 0.07 6.85 -9.12
CA VAL A 419 -0.91 5.77 -9.02
C VAL A 419 -0.96 5.02 -10.35
N VAL A 420 -0.70 3.71 -10.30
CA VAL A 420 -0.74 2.81 -11.45
C VAL A 420 -1.79 1.74 -11.21
N ALA A 421 -2.71 1.57 -12.15
CA ALA A 421 -3.76 0.56 -12.10
C ALA A 421 -3.83 -0.25 -13.41
N GLY A 422 -3.74 -1.58 -13.31
CA GLY A 422 -3.78 -2.51 -14.44
C GLY A 422 -2.73 -3.60 -14.31
N ASN A 423 -2.82 -4.63 -15.13
CA ASN A 423 -1.97 -5.82 -14.98
C ASN A 423 -0.62 -5.65 -15.67
N ILE A 424 0.40 -6.32 -15.13
CA ILE A 424 1.72 -6.46 -15.74
C ILE A 424 1.86 -7.88 -16.29
N THR A 425 2.18 -8.01 -17.59
CA THR A 425 2.46 -9.30 -18.22
C THR A 425 3.82 -9.30 -18.93
N ALA A 426 4.67 -10.25 -18.59
CA ALA A 426 5.88 -10.55 -19.36
C ALA A 426 5.79 -11.95 -19.96
N ASN A 427 5.91 -12.09 -21.28
CA ASN A 427 5.87 -13.40 -21.95
C ASN A 427 6.97 -13.57 -22.99
N SER A 428 7.27 -14.80 -23.41
CA SER A 428 8.20 -15.07 -24.52
C SER A 428 9.52 -14.31 -24.43
N ALA A 429 10.20 -14.40 -23.28
CA ALA A 429 11.42 -13.65 -22.95
C ALA A 429 11.32 -12.11 -22.90
N GLY A 430 10.11 -11.54 -22.98
CA GLY A 430 9.84 -10.13 -22.71
C GLY A 430 10.20 -9.75 -21.26
N VAL A 431 10.49 -8.47 -21.05
CA VAL A 431 10.98 -7.94 -19.78
C VAL A 431 10.15 -6.75 -19.35
N VAL A 432 9.65 -6.77 -18.11
CA VAL A 432 9.07 -5.60 -17.45
C VAL A 432 9.90 -5.24 -16.23
N ASN A 433 10.42 -4.00 -16.22
CA ASN A 433 11.08 -3.40 -15.07
C ASN A 433 10.13 -2.38 -14.45
N PHE A 434 9.74 -2.58 -13.19
CA PHE A 434 8.81 -1.71 -12.48
C PHE A 434 9.44 -1.21 -11.18
N GLY A 435 9.93 0.02 -11.19
CA GLY A 435 10.38 0.73 -10.00
C GLY A 435 9.26 1.59 -9.44
N ALA A 436 9.01 1.51 -8.14
CA ALA A 436 8.02 2.35 -7.47
C ALA A 436 8.51 2.87 -6.12
N ASP A 437 8.54 4.20 -5.98
CA ASP A 437 8.93 4.92 -4.76
C ASP A 437 7.78 5.80 -4.27
N ASN A 438 7.36 5.61 -3.01
CA ASN A 438 6.26 6.32 -2.37
C ASN A 438 5.03 6.46 -3.29
N SER A 439 4.60 5.33 -3.88
CA SER A 439 3.56 5.29 -4.92
C SER A 439 2.62 4.09 -4.74
N THR A 440 1.52 4.04 -5.47
CA THR A 440 0.54 2.93 -5.39
C THR A 440 0.46 2.17 -6.71
N TYR A 441 0.56 0.85 -6.65
CA TYR A 441 0.30 -0.05 -7.77
C TYR A 441 -0.84 -1.03 -7.43
N THR A 442 -1.82 -1.16 -8.32
CA THR A 442 -2.93 -2.11 -8.20
C THR A 442 -3.10 -2.90 -9.48
N GLY A 443 -2.95 -4.22 -9.42
CA GLY A 443 -3.08 -5.11 -10.57
C GLY A 443 -2.27 -6.38 -10.39
N ASP A 444 -2.61 -7.42 -11.14
CA ASP A 444 -1.90 -8.70 -11.05
C ASP A 444 -0.62 -8.68 -11.90
N VAL A 445 0.38 -9.46 -11.48
CA VAL A 445 1.69 -9.56 -12.14
C VAL A 445 1.91 -10.97 -12.62
N THR A 446 2.13 -11.14 -13.92
CA THR A 446 2.25 -12.44 -14.55
C THR A 446 3.52 -12.54 -15.40
N ALA A 447 4.29 -13.62 -15.22
CA ALA A 447 5.45 -13.94 -16.06
C ALA A 447 5.30 -15.35 -16.63
N LEU A 448 5.28 -15.48 -17.94
CA LEU A 448 5.05 -16.75 -18.65
C LEU A 448 6.11 -16.98 -19.71
N ASP A 449 6.27 -18.21 -20.16
CA ASP A 449 7.10 -18.57 -21.32
C ASP A 449 8.52 -17.92 -21.32
N GLY A 450 9.22 -17.96 -20.17
CA GLY A 450 10.54 -17.35 -19.98
C GLY A 450 10.56 -15.82 -19.88
N GLY A 451 9.40 -15.16 -19.82
CA GLY A 451 9.25 -13.73 -19.53
C GLY A 451 9.78 -13.36 -18.13
N ARG A 452 10.17 -12.10 -17.95
CA ARG A 452 10.77 -11.62 -16.69
C ARG A 452 10.11 -10.34 -16.21
N VAL A 453 9.73 -10.32 -14.93
CA VAL A 453 9.31 -9.11 -14.22
C VAL A 453 10.27 -8.84 -13.07
N GLN A 454 10.82 -7.63 -13.03
CA GLN A 454 11.66 -7.13 -11.94
C GLN A 454 10.97 -5.95 -11.28
N MET A 455 10.65 -6.07 -10.00
CA MET A 455 10.01 -5.02 -9.21
C MET A 455 10.94 -4.51 -8.11
N MET A 456 10.99 -3.18 -7.95
CA MET A 456 11.68 -2.51 -6.85
C MET A 456 10.69 -1.56 -6.17
N LEU A 457 10.31 -1.86 -4.93
CA LEU A 457 9.29 -1.14 -4.16
C LEU A 457 9.94 -0.50 -2.94
N THR A 458 9.89 0.84 -2.83
CA THR A 458 10.60 1.60 -1.79
C THR A 458 9.75 2.71 -1.20
N SER A 459 10.23 3.30 -0.10
CA SER A 459 9.76 4.58 0.46
C SER A 459 8.25 4.67 0.73
N GLY A 460 7.59 3.57 1.12
CA GLY A 460 6.15 3.59 1.40
C GLY A 460 5.25 3.15 0.24
N THR A 461 5.83 2.54 -0.79
CA THR A 461 5.05 2.01 -1.91
C THR A 461 4.07 0.92 -1.47
N VAL A 462 2.84 1.00 -1.98
CA VAL A 462 1.79 -0.01 -1.76
C VAL A 462 1.51 -0.76 -3.06
N PHE A 463 1.76 -2.06 -3.06
CA PHE A 463 1.38 -2.98 -4.13
C PHE A 463 0.16 -3.81 -3.69
N THR A 464 -0.95 -3.76 -4.43
CA THR A 464 -2.12 -4.62 -4.22
C THR A 464 -2.37 -5.50 -5.44
N GLY A 465 -2.23 -6.82 -5.30
CA GLY A 465 -2.38 -7.76 -6.40
C GLY A 465 -1.73 -9.12 -6.10
N ALA A 466 -1.96 -10.09 -6.99
CA ALA A 466 -1.34 -11.41 -6.94
C ALA A 466 -0.21 -11.54 -7.97
N THR A 467 0.69 -12.51 -7.76
CA THR A 467 1.77 -12.83 -8.70
C THR A 467 1.67 -14.27 -9.19
N ASP A 468 1.88 -14.48 -10.50
CA ASP A 468 1.93 -15.83 -11.08
C ASP A 468 3.04 -15.98 -12.14
N LYS A 469 3.99 -16.87 -11.88
CA LYS A 469 5.11 -17.26 -12.75
C LYS A 469 4.91 -18.62 -13.42
N THR A 470 3.81 -19.30 -13.15
CA THR A 470 3.58 -20.68 -13.57
C THR A 470 2.87 -20.73 -14.91
N ASN A 471 3.42 -21.50 -15.86
CA ASN A 471 2.69 -21.81 -17.08
C ASN A 471 1.59 -22.83 -16.76
N ALA A 472 0.41 -22.66 -17.37
CA ALA A 472 -0.62 -23.69 -17.29
C ALA A 472 -0.04 -25.04 -17.75
N ALA A 473 -0.23 -26.09 -16.95
CA ALA A 473 0.48 -27.39 -16.96
C ALA A 473 0.46 -28.21 -18.28
N THR A 474 -0.01 -27.66 -19.40
CA THR A 474 -0.19 -28.37 -20.67
C THR A 474 1.01 -28.34 -21.63
N ALA A 475 2.08 -27.58 -21.35
CA ALA A 475 3.22 -27.48 -22.26
C ALA A 475 4.55 -27.80 -21.54
N ALA A 476 4.86 -29.09 -21.39
CA ALA A 476 6.06 -29.63 -20.72
C ALA A 476 7.43 -29.24 -21.35
N SER A 477 7.48 -28.20 -22.20
CA SER A 477 8.67 -27.76 -22.92
C SER A 477 8.91 -26.25 -22.87
N VAL A 478 8.14 -25.47 -22.09
CA VAL A 478 8.34 -24.02 -21.97
C VAL A 478 8.90 -23.69 -20.59
N ALA A 479 9.96 -22.88 -20.56
CA ALA A 479 10.53 -22.40 -19.30
C ALA A 479 9.51 -21.56 -18.54
N ASP A 480 9.46 -21.73 -17.22
CA ASP A 480 8.66 -20.86 -16.35
C ASP A 480 9.11 -19.40 -16.46
N GLY A 481 8.22 -18.48 -16.11
CA GLY A 481 8.56 -17.06 -16.00
C GLY A 481 9.47 -16.78 -14.81
N THR A 482 10.01 -15.57 -14.75
CA THR A 482 10.74 -15.06 -13.59
C THR A 482 10.05 -13.83 -13.02
N ILE A 483 9.71 -13.84 -11.73
CA ILE A 483 9.23 -12.66 -10.99
C ILE A 483 10.16 -12.43 -9.80
N ASN A 484 10.79 -11.26 -9.75
CA ASN A 484 11.66 -10.84 -8.66
C ASN A 484 11.10 -9.56 -8.04
N ILE A 485 10.99 -9.53 -6.71
CA ILE A 485 10.50 -8.37 -5.96
C ILE A 485 11.53 -8.01 -4.89
N THR A 486 11.96 -6.75 -4.89
CA THR A 486 12.73 -6.14 -3.81
C THR A 486 11.87 -5.10 -3.13
N MET A 487 11.74 -5.19 -1.80
CA MET A 487 10.93 -4.30 -0.98
C MET A 487 11.78 -3.71 0.14
N ASP A 488 11.75 -2.38 0.29
CA ASP A 488 12.52 -1.68 1.31
C ASP A 488 11.70 -0.62 2.05
N GLY A 489 11.82 -0.61 3.39
CA GLY A 489 11.26 0.41 4.27
C GLY A 489 9.92 0.04 4.93
N ALA A 490 9.73 0.45 6.18
CA ALA A 490 8.63 0.02 7.05
C ALA A 490 7.21 0.38 6.55
N ALA A 491 7.09 1.37 5.68
CA ALA A 491 5.82 1.76 5.07
C ALA A 491 5.53 1.04 3.75
N THR A 492 6.52 0.35 3.17
CA THR A 492 6.37 -0.39 1.91
C THR A 492 5.61 -1.68 2.17
N HIS A 493 4.52 -1.89 1.43
CA HIS A 493 3.56 -2.95 1.72
C HIS A 493 3.09 -3.65 0.45
N TRP A 494 3.10 -4.98 0.45
CA TRP A 494 2.43 -5.80 -0.56
C TRP A 494 1.20 -6.47 0.06
N GLN A 495 0.02 -6.11 -0.43
CA GLN A 495 -1.25 -6.71 -0.09
C GLN A 495 -1.62 -7.76 -1.15
N MET A 496 -1.49 -9.04 -0.80
CA MET A 496 -1.90 -10.13 -1.70
C MET A 496 -3.42 -10.22 -1.79
N THR A 497 -3.92 -10.42 -3.02
CA THR A 497 -5.36 -10.62 -3.32
C THR A 497 -5.71 -12.08 -3.58
N ALA A 498 -4.71 -12.93 -3.89
CA ALA A 498 -4.82 -14.37 -4.10
C ALA A 498 -3.46 -15.03 -3.80
N ASP A 499 -3.39 -16.35 -3.96
CA ASP A 499 -2.12 -17.09 -3.91
C ASP A 499 -1.10 -16.45 -4.85
N SER A 500 0.13 -16.34 -4.38
CA SER A 500 1.19 -15.64 -5.10
C SER A 500 2.46 -16.48 -5.13
N ASN A 501 3.16 -16.41 -6.26
CA ASN A 501 4.43 -17.09 -6.42
C ASN A 501 5.49 -16.17 -7.06
N VAL A 502 6.73 -16.21 -6.53
CA VAL A 502 7.87 -15.39 -6.97
C VAL A 502 9.17 -16.19 -6.91
N ASN A 503 10.17 -15.81 -7.70
CA ASN A 503 11.49 -16.44 -7.65
C ASN A 503 12.36 -15.84 -6.55
N ASN A 504 12.45 -14.51 -6.48
CA ASN A 504 13.26 -13.84 -5.47
C ASN A 504 12.40 -12.81 -4.75
N LEU A 505 12.34 -12.92 -3.42
CA LEU A 505 11.76 -11.90 -2.55
C LEU A 505 12.86 -11.39 -1.61
N VAL A 506 13.19 -10.10 -1.74
CA VAL A 506 14.14 -9.41 -0.87
C VAL A 506 13.37 -8.41 -0.03
N MET A 507 13.44 -8.52 1.29
CA MET A 507 12.73 -7.63 2.22
C MET A 507 13.69 -7.01 3.22
N THR A 508 13.74 -5.67 3.28
CA THR A 508 14.62 -4.94 4.19
C THR A 508 13.90 -3.81 4.94
N ASN A 509 14.47 -3.42 6.09
CA ASN A 509 14.09 -2.22 6.84
C ASN A 509 12.59 -2.14 7.22
N GLY A 510 11.97 -3.27 7.56
CA GLY A 510 10.57 -3.32 8.00
C GLY A 510 9.55 -3.49 6.88
N ALA A 511 9.96 -3.70 5.62
CA ALA A 511 9.04 -3.94 4.51
C ALA A 511 8.06 -5.09 4.83
N GLN A 512 6.82 -4.98 4.35
CA GLN A 512 5.72 -5.82 4.81
C GLN A 512 5.02 -6.54 3.65
N VAL A 513 4.68 -7.81 3.86
CA VAL A 513 3.78 -8.58 2.98
C VAL A 513 2.59 -9.07 3.81
N SER A 514 1.38 -8.82 3.34
CA SER A 514 0.16 -9.41 3.90
C SER A 514 -0.28 -10.58 3.04
N ILE A 515 -0.16 -11.79 3.60
CA ILE A 515 -0.54 -13.03 2.94
C ILE A 515 -2.05 -13.19 3.12
N GLY A 516 -2.80 -12.98 2.05
CA GLY A 516 -4.27 -12.99 2.07
C GLY A 516 -4.91 -11.72 2.65
N ASP A 517 -6.24 -11.66 2.54
CA ASP A 517 -7.06 -10.55 3.04
C ASP A 517 -7.18 -10.61 4.57
N GLN A 518 -6.43 -9.73 5.25
CA GLN A 518 -6.35 -9.64 6.70
C GLN A 518 -7.69 -9.28 7.38
N SER A 519 -8.71 -8.84 6.62
CA SER A 519 -10.04 -8.54 7.15
C SER A 519 -10.98 -9.76 7.23
N VAL A 520 -10.61 -10.87 6.59
CA VAL A 520 -11.43 -12.09 6.50
C VAL A 520 -10.95 -13.11 7.53
N LEU A 521 -11.63 -13.17 8.67
CA LEU A 521 -11.43 -14.14 9.76
C LEU A 521 -12.74 -14.91 10.05
N PRO A 522 -12.69 -16.20 10.46
CA PRO A 522 -11.49 -17.02 10.64
C PRO A 522 -10.88 -17.51 9.31
N VAL A 523 -9.65 -18.02 9.37
CA VAL A 523 -9.02 -18.75 8.26
C VAL A 523 -9.57 -20.16 8.21
N THR A 524 -9.76 -20.66 7.00
CA THR A 524 -10.21 -22.02 6.68
C THR A 524 -9.37 -22.54 5.52
N SER A 525 -9.40 -23.85 5.30
CA SER A 525 -8.79 -24.45 4.09
C SER A 525 -9.24 -23.86 2.75
N SER A 526 -10.42 -23.19 2.70
CA SER A 526 -10.99 -22.62 1.49
C SER A 526 -10.59 -21.17 1.18
N ASN A 527 -10.13 -20.42 2.19
CA ASN A 527 -9.75 -19.01 2.06
C ASN A 527 -8.33 -18.73 2.58
N ARG A 528 -7.58 -19.76 2.99
CA ARG A 528 -6.16 -19.70 3.30
C ARG A 528 -5.39 -19.28 2.04
N ALA A 529 -4.54 -18.27 2.19
CA ALA A 529 -3.65 -17.80 1.13
C ALA A 529 -2.24 -18.39 1.30
N VAL A 530 -1.55 -18.58 0.18
CA VAL A 530 -0.20 -19.11 0.12
C VAL A 530 0.71 -18.16 -0.67
N LEU A 531 1.82 -17.76 -0.06
CA LEU A 531 2.93 -17.08 -0.73
C LEU A 531 4.06 -18.08 -0.94
N THR A 532 4.37 -18.39 -2.20
CA THR A 532 5.48 -19.28 -2.58
C THR A 532 6.68 -18.48 -3.08
N VAL A 533 7.84 -18.67 -2.47
CA VAL A 533 9.08 -17.94 -2.77
C VAL A 533 10.19 -18.96 -3.06
N ASP A 534 10.87 -18.84 -4.20
CA ASP A 534 12.03 -19.72 -4.42
C ASP A 534 13.20 -19.33 -3.50
N ASN A 535 13.59 -18.04 -3.49
CA ASN A 535 14.65 -17.51 -2.65
C ASN A 535 14.19 -16.31 -1.82
N LEU A 536 14.21 -16.45 -0.49
CA LEU A 536 13.93 -15.39 0.47
C LEU A 536 15.24 -14.79 1.02
N SER A 537 15.37 -13.48 1.03
CA SER A 537 16.55 -12.82 1.61
C SER A 537 16.24 -11.41 2.14
N GLY A 538 17.24 -10.80 2.78
CA GLY A 538 17.12 -9.51 3.46
C GLY A 538 16.83 -9.65 4.96
N ASP A 539 16.86 -8.54 5.69
CA ASP A 539 16.70 -8.50 7.14
C ASP A 539 15.62 -7.49 7.56
N GLY A 540 14.78 -7.90 8.50
CA GLY A 540 13.71 -7.10 9.07
C GLY A 540 12.41 -7.11 8.27
N GLY A 541 12.21 -8.07 7.36
CA GLY A 541 10.94 -8.25 6.67
C GLY A 541 9.82 -8.72 7.61
N ILE A 542 8.59 -8.23 7.39
CA ILE A 542 7.40 -8.60 8.18
C ILE A 542 6.38 -9.32 7.28
N PHE A 543 5.98 -10.51 7.69
CA PHE A 543 4.89 -11.25 7.07
C PHE A 543 3.66 -11.21 7.99
N ASN A 544 2.58 -10.61 7.50
CA ASN A 544 1.28 -10.62 8.18
C ASN A 544 0.49 -11.82 7.66
N ALA A 545 0.17 -12.75 8.55
CA ALA A 545 -0.56 -13.97 8.26
C ALA A 545 -1.77 -14.07 9.19
N ARG A 546 -2.88 -14.61 8.70
CA ARG A 546 -4.02 -14.93 9.56
C ARG A 546 -3.88 -16.35 10.12
N THR A 547 -4.47 -16.59 11.28
CA THR A 547 -4.50 -17.90 11.94
C THR A 547 -5.90 -18.26 12.43
N GLU A 548 -6.18 -19.56 12.47
CA GLU A 548 -7.29 -20.19 13.20
C GLU A 548 -6.75 -21.49 13.81
N MET A 549 -6.33 -21.39 15.08
CA MET A 549 -5.64 -22.50 15.75
C MET A 549 -6.57 -23.67 16.07
N CYS A 550 -7.89 -23.47 16.23
CA CYS A 550 -8.80 -24.57 16.54
C CYS A 550 -8.89 -25.60 15.41
N ASP A 551 -8.76 -25.14 14.16
CA ASP A 551 -8.81 -25.96 12.94
C ASP A 551 -7.41 -26.26 12.37
N ASN A 552 -6.33 -25.85 13.07
CA ASN A 552 -4.95 -25.96 12.60
C ASN A 552 -4.69 -25.27 11.25
N GLU A 553 -5.38 -24.15 11.01
CA GLU A 553 -5.33 -23.40 9.75
C GLU A 553 -4.59 -22.07 9.92
N ALA A 554 -3.77 -21.72 8.93
CA ALA A 554 -3.06 -20.44 8.88
C ALA A 554 -2.66 -20.12 7.45
N ASP A 555 -2.58 -18.84 7.10
CA ASP A 555 -1.91 -18.42 5.86
C ASP A 555 -0.44 -18.85 5.87
N ARG A 556 0.11 -19.19 4.70
CA ARG A 556 1.41 -19.87 4.60
C ARG A 556 2.44 -19.13 3.77
N LEU A 557 3.66 -19.09 4.29
CA LEU A 557 4.86 -18.80 3.53
C LEU A 557 5.54 -20.12 3.14
N VAL A 558 5.68 -20.40 1.85
CA VAL A 558 6.33 -21.59 1.32
C VAL A 558 7.65 -21.19 0.67
N ILE A 559 8.76 -21.79 1.10
CA ILE A 559 10.10 -21.51 0.58
C ILE A 559 10.63 -22.76 -0.13
N THR A 560 10.94 -22.64 -1.42
CA THR A 560 11.20 -23.82 -2.27
C THR A 560 12.68 -24.07 -2.56
N ASN A 561 13.56 -23.07 -2.44
CA ASN A 561 14.99 -23.23 -2.75
C ASN A 561 15.94 -22.75 -1.65
N SER A 562 15.96 -21.46 -1.31
CA SER A 562 16.89 -20.92 -0.29
C SER A 562 16.27 -19.82 0.56
N SER A 563 16.80 -19.64 1.78
CA SER A 563 16.38 -18.53 2.65
C SER A 563 17.53 -18.00 3.50
N SER A 564 17.52 -16.69 3.75
CA SER A 564 18.51 -16.02 4.61
C SER A 564 17.92 -14.80 5.33
N GLY A 565 18.62 -14.37 6.38
CA GLY A 565 18.28 -13.18 7.18
C GLY A 565 17.27 -13.43 8.29
N SER A 566 16.87 -12.37 8.98
CA SER A 566 15.90 -12.41 10.07
C SER A 566 14.59 -11.74 9.70
N HIS A 567 13.48 -12.45 9.87
CA HIS A 567 12.12 -11.99 9.53
C HIS A 567 11.17 -12.11 10.74
N TYR A 568 10.10 -11.33 10.71
CA TYR A 568 9.06 -11.33 11.74
C TYR A 568 7.73 -11.80 11.15
N LEU A 569 7.05 -12.71 11.85
CA LEU A 569 5.70 -13.16 11.55
C LEU A 569 4.72 -12.48 12.51
N HIS A 570 3.81 -11.69 11.96
CA HIS A 570 2.68 -11.12 12.67
C HIS A 570 1.43 -11.96 12.40
N PHE A 571 0.76 -12.40 13.45
CA PHE A 571 -0.42 -13.25 13.35
C PHE A 571 -1.70 -12.49 13.72
N ASN A 572 -2.64 -12.45 12.78
CA ASN A 572 -3.98 -11.94 13.00
C ASN A 572 -4.94 -13.11 13.23
N ASP A 573 -5.41 -13.25 14.46
CA ASP A 573 -6.26 -14.36 14.89
C ASP A 573 -7.73 -13.93 15.04
N ALA A 574 -8.68 -14.85 14.87
CA ALA A 574 -10.12 -14.58 14.97
C ALA A 574 -10.60 -14.12 16.37
N LYS A 575 -9.72 -14.12 17.38
CA LYS A 575 -9.98 -13.65 18.75
C LYS A 575 -11.12 -14.41 19.46
N ALA A 576 -11.52 -15.55 18.92
CA ALA A 576 -12.64 -16.35 19.37
C ALA A 576 -12.26 -17.80 19.20
N GLY A 577 -11.79 -18.45 20.27
CA GLY A 577 -11.35 -19.83 20.17
C GLY A 577 -11.42 -20.53 21.50
N SER A 578 -12.38 -21.44 21.62
CA SER A 578 -12.37 -22.46 22.67
C SER A 578 -11.19 -23.38 22.41
N TYR A 579 -10.29 -23.54 23.38
CA TYR A 579 -9.22 -24.52 23.32
C TYR A 579 -9.80 -25.94 23.36
N PHE A 580 -9.48 -26.79 22.38
CA PHE A 580 -9.95 -28.18 22.32
C PHE A 580 -8.83 -29.21 22.53
N GLY A 581 -7.56 -28.80 22.65
CA GLY A 581 -6.44 -29.72 22.92
C GLY A 581 -5.12 -29.31 22.25
N VAL A 582 -4.39 -30.28 21.67
CA VAL A 582 -3.12 -30.02 20.98
C VAL A 582 -3.41 -29.39 19.62
N GLU A 583 -3.22 -28.08 19.54
CA GLU A 583 -3.42 -27.27 18.33
C GLU A 583 -2.04 -26.88 17.76
N GLU A 584 -1.86 -27.04 16.45
CA GLU A 584 -0.63 -26.65 15.75
C GLU A 584 -0.97 -26.13 14.35
N ALA A 585 -0.41 -24.98 13.96
CA ALA A 585 -0.60 -24.45 12.61
C ALA A 585 0.75 -24.30 11.90
N LEU A 586 0.87 -24.91 10.72
CA LEU A 586 2.03 -24.74 9.84
C LEU A 586 1.97 -23.36 9.19
N VAL A 587 2.97 -22.52 9.46
CA VAL A 587 3.02 -21.10 9.02
C VAL A 587 4.17 -20.82 8.04
N VAL A 588 5.31 -21.53 8.19
CA VAL A 588 6.40 -21.52 7.21
C VAL A 588 6.77 -22.95 6.84
N GLU A 589 6.67 -23.24 5.55
CA GLU A 589 6.98 -24.55 4.97
C GLU A 589 8.21 -24.46 4.08
N PHE A 590 9.17 -25.36 4.27
CA PHE A 590 10.32 -25.52 3.39
C PHE A 590 10.14 -26.79 2.55
N THR A 591 10.04 -26.64 1.23
CA THR A 591 9.85 -27.77 0.31
C THR A 591 11.10 -28.15 -0.46
N GLY A 592 12.18 -27.36 -0.34
CA GLY A 592 13.46 -27.60 -1.02
C GLY A 592 14.20 -28.83 -0.47
N SER A 593 14.96 -29.51 -1.33
CA SER A 593 15.66 -30.75 -0.96
C SER A 593 16.96 -30.53 -0.15
N ASP A 594 17.50 -29.31 -0.11
CA ASP A 594 18.75 -29.00 0.58
C ASP A 594 18.52 -28.06 1.78
N ALA A 595 18.34 -28.66 2.95
CA ALA A 595 18.12 -27.93 4.20
C ALA A 595 19.28 -26.97 4.58
N THR A 596 20.50 -27.15 4.01
CA THR A 596 21.64 -26.26 4.31
C THR A 596 21.48 -24.86 3.72
N GLN A 597 20.59 -24.71 2.73
CA GLN A 597 20.27 -23.45 2.09
C GLN A 597 19.18 -22.66 2.83
N ASN A 598 18.56 -23.25 3.85
CA ASN A 598 17.50 -22.63 4.65
C ASN A 598 18.07 -22.04 5.94
N GLN A 599 18.57 -20.81 5.84
CA GLN A 599 19.27 -20.10 6.92
C GLN A 599 18.46 -18.93 7.48
N ALA A 600 17.24 -18.67 6.99
CA ALA A 600 16.40 -17.63 7.55
C ALA A 600 15.94 -17.97 8.97
N THR A 601 15.85 -16.95 9.81
CA THR A 601 15.30 -17.03 11.17
C THR A 601 13.98 -16.28 11.21
N PHE A 602 13.01 -16.86 11.92
CA PHE A 602 11.69 -16.27 12.10
C PHE A 602 11.42 -16.04 13.58
N SER A 603 10.75 -14.93 13.87
CA SER A 603 10.29 -14.59 15.23
C SER A 603 8.86 -14.07 15.16
N SER A 604 8.11 -14.22 16.24
CA SER A 604 6.77 -13.66 16.37
C SER A 604 6.54 -13.19 17.81
N ALA A 605 5.55 -12.34 18.02
CA ALA A 605 4.92 -12.28 19.34
C ALA A 605 4.13 -13.57 19.59
N GLY A 606 3.85 -13.88 20.85
CA GLY A 606 2.97 -14.99 21.19
C GLY A 606 1.54 -14.71 20.71
N VAL A 607 0.81 -15.75 20.31
CA VAL A 607 -0.61 -15.65 19.94
C VAL A 607 -1.44 -16.23 21.08
N ASP A 608 -2.37 -15.44 21.60
CA ASP A 608 -3.24 -15.88 22.69
C ASP A 608 -4.44 -16.64 22.11
N VAL A 609 -4.52 -17.94 22.37
CA VAL A 609 -5.63 -18.79 21.94
C VAL A 609 -6.17 -19.55 23.15
N GLY A 610 -7.49 -19.44 23.38
CA GLY A 610 -8.12 -19.95 24.58
C GLY A 610 -7.40 -19.44 25.84
N PRO A 611 -6.96 -20.32 26.76
CA PRO A 611 -6.25 -19.92 27.96
C PRO A 611 -4.72 -19.84 27.81
N TYR A 612 -4.15 -20.14 26.64
CA TYR A 612 -2.70 -20.33 26.48
C TYR A 612 -2.07 -19.34 25.50
N VAL A 613 -0.75 -19.24 25.57
CA VAL A 613 0.09 -18.53 24.61
C VAL A 613 0.75 -19.54 23.67
N TYR A 614 0.57 -19.34 22.37
CA TYR A 614 1.23 -20.09 21.31
C TYR A 614 2.41 -19.31 20.77
N SER A 615 3.53 -19.97 20.56
CA SER A 615 4.75 -19.34 20.05
C SER A 615 5.29 -20.10 18.86
N LEU A 616 6.10 -19.41 18.05
CA LEU A 616 6.75 -20.00 16.91
C LEU A 616 7.79 -21.06 17.33
N GLU A 617 7.67 -22.26 16.79
CA GLU A 617 8.55 -23.40 17.07
C GLU A 617 9.07 -24.01 15.76
N PHE A 618 10.38 -24.21 15.66
CA PHE A 618 11.01 -24.94 14.56
C PHE A 618 11.07 -26.43 14.89
N LYS A 619 10.38 -27.26 14.11
CA LYS A 619 10.22 -28.69 14.39
C LYS A 619 11.21 -29.57 13.61
N ALA A 620 11.23 -30.85 13.97
CA ALA A 620 12.17 -31.84 13.41
C ALA A 620 11.98 -32.11 11.90
N ASP A 621 10.80 -31.82 11.36
CA ASP A 621 10.51 -31.83 9.92
C ASP A 621 11.08 -30.60 9.18
N SER A 622 11.82 -29.74 9.89
CA SER A 622 12.44 -28.51 9.39
C SER A 622 11.45 -27.43 8.96
N ASN A 623 10.24 -27.40 9.53
CA ASN A 623 9.24 -26.37 9.29
C ASN A 623 8.94 -25.56 10.57
N TRP A 624 8.34 -24.38 10.39
CA TRP A 624 7.89 -23.55 11.51
C TRP A 624 6.39 -23.69 11.75
N TYR A 625 6.06 -23.94 13.01
CA TYR A 625 4.69 -24.07 13.47
C TYR A 625 4.41 -23.05 14.56
N LEU A 626 3.18 -22.57 14.62
CA LEU A 626 2.64 -21.95 15.82
C LEU A 626 2.15 -23.08 16.74
N ASN A 627 2.71 -23.18 17.95
CA ASN A 627 2.44 -24.29 18.88
C ASN A 627 2.55 -23.83 20.34
N THR A 628 1.87 -24.52 21.26
CA THR A 628 2.16 -24.39 22.69
C THR A 628 3.49 -25.08 22.97
N SER A 629 4.50 -24.38 23.47
CA SER A 629 5.80 -24.98 23.78
C SER A 629 5.69 -26.03 24.89
N THR A 630 5.37 -27.27 24.54
CA THR A 630 5.54 -28.44 25.41
C THR A 630 6.79 -29.17 24.95
N VAL A 631 7.88 -29.00 25.73
CA VAL A 631 9.09 -29.86 25.86
C VAL A 631 10.40 -29.06 25.72
N THR A 632 11.05 -28.82 26.87
CA THR A 632 12.52 -28.73 26.92
C THR A 632 13.10 -30.11 26.60
N PRO A 633 13.99 -30.27 25.62
CA PRO A 633 14.68 -31.54 25.42
C PRO A 633 15.49 -31.91 26.68
N PRO A 634 15.61 -33.21 27.04
CA PRO A 634 16.33 -33.61 28.25
C PRO A 634 17.78 -33.17 28.17
N LYS A 635 18.31 -32.53 29.22
CA LYS A 635 19.77 -32.47 29.43
C LYS A 635 20.27 -33.91 29.55
N THR A 636 21.18 -34.29 28.66
CA THR A 636 21.80 -35.61 28.59
C THR A 636 22.45 -36.01 29.92
N VAL A 637 21.81 -36.91 30.69
CA VAL A 637 22.50 -37.68 31.75
C VAL A 637 21.84 -39.05 31.97
N ASP A 638 22.69 -40.09 31.95
CA ASP A 638 22.58 -41.47 32.46
C ASP A 638 21.51 -42.46 31.89
N PRO A 639 21.92 -43.57 31.21
CA PRO A 639 21.01 -44.57 30.62
C PRO A 639 20.23 -45.51 31.57
N GLN A 640 20.15 -45.29 32.89
CA GLN A 640 19.61 -46.29 33.84
C GLN A 640 18.39 -45.91 34.70
N GLN A 641 17.62 -44.86 34.37
CA GLN A 641 16.30 -44.62 35.00
C GLN A 641 15.17 -44.54 33.97
N PRO A 642 14.02 -45.22 34.18
CA PRO A 642 12.79 -44.91 33.45
C PRO A 642 12.39 -43.46 33.71
N GLN A 643 12.55 -42.60 32.71
CA GLN A 643 12.15 -41.20 32.77
C GLN A 643 10.62 -41.14 32.67
N ILE A 644 9.94 -40.79 33.75
CA ILE A 644 8.55 -40.32 33.66
C ILE A 644 8.63 -38.87 33.17
N ILE A 645 8.54 -38.68 31.85
CA ILE A 645 8.36 -37.36 31.25
C ILE A 645 6.97 -36.89 31.66
N THR A 646 6.90 -36.02 32.67
CA THR A 646 5.66 -35.32 32.99
C THR A 646 5.63 -34.09 32.08
N PRO A 647 4.69 -33.97 31.12
CA PRO A 647 4.63 -32.82 30.24
C PRO A 647 4.43 -31.55 31.08
N THR A 648 5.28 -30.56 30.89
CA THR A 648 5.09 -29.23 31.49
C THR A 648 3.80 -28.64 30.91
N PRO A 649 2.85 -28.16 31.73
CA PRO A 649 1.63 -27.54 31.22
C PRO A 649 1.94 -26.31 30.34
N PRO A 650 1.18 -26.07 29.25
CA PRO A 650 1.32 -24.87 28.42
C PRO A 650 1.24 -23.59 29.24
N THR A 651 2.00 -22.54 28.89
CA THR A 651 1.96 -21.26 29.60
C THR A 651 0.58 -20.61 29.47
N LEU A 652 -0.03 -20.22 30.60
CA LEU A 652 -1.28 -19.45 30.61
C LEU A 652 -1.06 -18.07 30.01
N ASN A 653 -2.02 -17.59 29.22
CA ASN A 653 -2.05 -16.20 28.82
C ASN A 653 -2.51 -15.32 29.98
N ASN A 654 -2.32 -14.00 29.83
CA ASN A 654 -2.60 -13.06 30.91
C ASN A 654 -4.07 -13.11 31.35
N ALA A 655 -5.02 -13.26 30.42
CA ALA A 655 -6.45 -13.29 30.74
C ALA A 655 -6.83 -14.51 31.58
N ALA A 656 -6.34 -15.70 31.19
CA ALA A 656 -6.54 -16.94 31.93
C ALA A 656 -5.95 -16.86 33.34
N ASP A 657 -4.71 -16.38 33.44
CA ASP A 657 -4.04 -16.19 34.72
C ASP A 657 -4.83 -15.25 35.65
N ARG A 658 -5.26 -14.07 35.16
CA ARG A 658 -5.99 -13.09 35.99
C ARG A 658 -7.35 -13.63 36.43
N SER A 659 -8.05 -14.31 35.53
CA SER A 659 -9.34 -14.92 35.83
C SER A 659 -9.25 -15.99 36.93
N ALA A 660 -8.22 -16.83 36.90
CA ALA A 660 -7.98 -17.86 37.92
C ALA A 660 -7.48 -17.28 39.25
N ASN A 661 -6.64 -16.24 39.20
CA ASN A 661 -6.12 -15.56 40.39
C ASN A 661 -7.20 -14.87 41.26
N ILE A 662 -8.42 -14.69 40.76
CA ILE A 662 -9.57 -14.26 41.57
C ILE A 662 -9.82 -15.18 42.77
N LEU A 663 -9.49 -16.48 42.66
CA LEU A 663 -9.53 -17.42 43.80
C LEU A 663 -8.64 -16.94 44.96
N ASN A 664 -7.38 -16.58 44.67
CA ASN A 664 -6.44 -16.07 45.67
C ASN A 664 -6.94 -14.75 46.28
N ILE A 665 -7.42 -13.82 45.45
CA ILE A 665 -7.91 -12.51 45.93
C ILE A 665 -9.08 -12.69 46.90
N ASN A 666 -10.05 -13.55 46.56
CA ASN A 666 -11.23 -13.78 47.40
C ASN A 666 -10.88 -14.46 48.72
N TYR A 667 -10.01 -15.48 48.69
CA TYR A 667 -9.51 -16.17 49.87
C TYR A 667 -8.83 -15.20 50.85
N LEU A 668 -7.90 -14.41 50.33
CA LEU A 668 -7.09 -13.48 51.12
C LEU A 668 -7.90 -12.30 51.66
N LEU A 669 -8.82 -11.76 50.86
CA LEU A 669 -9.72 -10.71 51.32
C LEU A 669 -10.64 -11.23 52.43
N ASN A 670 -11.12 -12.47 52.34
CA ASN A 670 -11.89 -13.08 53.42
C ASN A 670 -11.08 -13.22 54.71
N TYR A 671 -9.81 -13.64 54.61
CA TYR A 671 -8.86 -13.70 55.74
C TYR A 671 -8.63 -12.31 56.37
N ALA A 672 -8.44 -11.28 55.55
CA ALA A 672 -8.26 -9.90 56.02
C ALA A 672 -9.48 -9.35 56.77
N GLU A 673 -10.69 -9.78 56.38
CA GLU A 673 -11.95 -9.29 56.94
C GLU A 673 -12.36 -9.93 58.28
N ILE A 674 -12.02 -11.21 58.52
CA ILE A 674 -12.54 -11.95 59.68
C ILE A 674 -11.84 -11.55 60.99
N GLN A 675 -10.50 -11.63 61.01
CA GLN A 675 -9.58 -11.19 62.07
C GLN A 675 -9.96 -11.68 63.49
N THR A 676 -9.21 -11.29 64.53
CA THR A 676 -9.48 -11.73 65.92
C THR A 676 -10.48 -10.83 66.64
N LEU A 677 -11.04 -11.31 67.76
CA LEU A 677 -11.93 -10.54 68.64
C LEU A 677 -11.35 -9.15 68.95
N LEU A 678 -10.09 -9.11 69.40
CA LEU A 678 -9.42 -7.87 69.82
C LEU A 678 -9.28 -6.88 68.65
N GLN A 679 -9.00 -7.38 67.44
CA GLN A 679 -8.87 -6.56 66.23
C GLN A 679 -10.24 -6.10 65.69
N ARG A 680 -11.31 -6.84 65.98
CA ARG A 680 -12.67 -6.51 65.55
C ARG A 680 -13.34 -5.53 66.49
N MET A 681 -13.24 -5.74 67.81
CA MET A 681 -14.08 -5.06 68.81
C MET A 681 -13.31 -4.30 69.89
N GLY A 682 -11.97 -4.36 69.92
CA GLY A 682 -11.15 -3.77 70.98
C GLY A 682 -11.31 -4.49 72.33
N GLU A 683 -10.92 -3.83 73.41
CA GLU A 683 -10.98 -4.40 74.77
C GLU A 683 -12.38 -4.30 75.37
N LEU A 684 -13.07 -5.44 75.51
CA LEU A 684 -14.38 -5.55 76.15
C LEU A 684 -14.32 -5.67 77.69
N ARG A 685 -13.12 -5.80 78.28
CA ARG A 685 -12.96 -5.92 79.73
C ARG A 685 -13.13 -4.61 80.48
N GLN A 686 -13.03 -3.47 79.79
CA GLN A 686 -13.03 -2.14 80.41
C GLN A 686 -14.41 -1.45 80.33
N ALA A 687 -15.43 -2.01 79.66
CA ALA A 687 -16.75 -1.39 79.48
C ALA A 687 -17.61 -1.43 80.77
N PRO A 688 -18.07 -0.28 81.32
CA PRO A 688 -18.89 -0.25 82.52
C PRO A 688 -20.37 -0.43 82.20
N GLY A 689 -20.94 -1.61 82.48
CA GLY A 689 -22.39 -1.87 82.68
C GLY A 689 -23.38 -1.29 81.65
N ALA A 690 -22.95 -0.93 80.46
CA ALA A 690 -23.76 -0.34 79.40
C ALA A 690 -24.60 -1.45 78.74
N GLN A 691 -25.82 -1.15 78.33
CA GLN A 691 -26.70 -2.18 77.79
C GLN A 691 -26.51 -2.38 76.28
N GLY A 692 -26.00 -1.37 75.56
CA GLY A 692 -25.80 -1.45 74.11
C GLY A 692 -24.52 -0.76 73.64
N ASP A 693 -24.01 -1.24 72.52
CA ASP A 693 -22.79 -0.75 71.90
C ASP A 693 -22.96 -0.58 70.38
N VAL A 694 -22.36 0.47 69.83
CA VAL A 694 -22.12 0.62 68.39
C VAL A 694 -20.63 0.74 68.15
N TRP A 695 -20.12 0.04 67.14
CA TRP A 695 -18.71 0.14 66.75
C TRP A 695 -18.54 0.31 65.26
N VAL A 696 -17.43 0.94 64.89
CA VAL A 696 -16.93 1.07 63.52
C VAL A 696 -15.45 0.68 63.51
N ARG A 697 -15.05 -0.05 62.48
CA ARG A 697 -13.68 -0.48 62.23
C ARG A 697 -13.30 -0.13 60.81
N VAL A 698 -12.11 0.43 60.65
CA VAL A 698 -11.45 0.64 59.36
C VAL A 698 -10.22 -0.26 59.32
N MET A 699 -10.05 -0.98 58.22
CA MET A 699 -8.88 -1.80 57.97
C MET A 699 -8.26 -1.41 56.64
N THR A 700 -6.93 -1.42 56.57
CA THR A 700 -6.18 -1.23 55.32
C THR A 700 -4.91 -2.06 55.36
N GLY A 701 -4.49 -2.59 54.22
CA GLY A 701 -3.30 -3.40 54.18
C GLY A 701 -2.82 -3.73 52.78
N GLU A 702 -1.73 -4.47 52.75
CA GLU A 702 -1.04 -4.94 51.56
C GLU A 702 -0.68 -6.42 51.75
N MET A 703 -0.79 -7.20 50.68
CA MET A 703 -0.31 -8.58 50.60
C MET A 703 0.56 -8.73 49.35
N ASP A 704 1.79 -9.20 49.51
CA ASP A 704 2.82 -9.29 48.48
C ASP A 704 3.49 -10.67 48.45
N LYS A 705 4.24 -10.96 47.37
CA LYS A 705 5.06 -12.18 47.18
C LYS A 705 4.29 -13.50 47.20
N PHE A 706 3.33 -13.64 46.30
CA PHE A 706 2.67 -14.93 46.07
C PHE A 706 3.64 -15.94 45.45
N ASP A 707 3.86 -17.06 46.14
CA ASP A 707 4.66 -18.19 45.63
C ASP A 707 3.72 -19.29 45.10
N GLY A 708 3.23 -19.09 43.88
CA GLY A 708 2.39 -20.05 43.15
C GLY A 708 3.18 -20.70 42.00
N VAL A 709 3.10 -22.03 41.87
CA VAL A 709 3.82 -22.76 40.79
C VAL A 709 3.21 -22.50 39.41
N ARG A 710 1.89 -22.24 39.35
CA ARG A 710 1.11 -22.16 38.10
C ARG A 710 0.58 -20.76 37.77
N LEU A 711 0.04 -20.08 38.78
CA LEU A 711 -0.49 -18.72 38.66
C LEU A 711 0.60 -17.71 39.02
N SER A 712 0.66 -16.63 38.25
CA SER A 712 1.65 -15.57 38.46
C SER A 712 1.36 -14.74 39.71
N SER A 713 2.43 -14.14 40.25
CA SER A 713 2.38 -13.31 41.45
C SER A 713 1.73 -11.94 41.20
N PHE A 714 1.21 -11.35 42.28
CA PHE A 714 0.61 -10.01 42.29
C PHE A 714 0.86 -9.30 43.61
N ASP A 715 0.71 -7.98 43.61
CA ASP A 715 0.67 -7.19 44.85
C ASP A 715 -0.77 -6.72 45.08
N MET A 716 -1.35 -7.05 46.23
CA MET A 716 -2.73 -6.71 46.55
C MET A 716 -2.82 -5.66 47.65
N LYS A 717 -3.45 -4.53 47.34
CA LYS A 717 -3.81 -3.50 48.32
C LYS A 717 -5.30 -3.54 48.60
N TYR A 718 -5.67 -3.57 49.88
CA TYR A 718 -7.07 -3.59 50.28
C TYR A 718 -7.36 -2.57 51.38
N SER A 719 -8.61 -2.13 51.40
CA SER A 719 -9.17 -1.31 52.48
C SER A 719 -10.64 -1.65 52.69
N GLY A 720 -11.13 -1.53 53.91
CA GLY A 720 -12.51 -1.85 54.23
C GLY A 720 -13.01 -1.17 55.49
N VAL A 721 -14.33 -1.09 55.59
CA VAL A 721 -15.05 -0.55 56.74
C VAL A 721 -16.07 -1.57 57.20
N GLN A 722 -16.10 -1.83 58.51
CA GLN A 722 -17.08 -2.66 59.19
C GLN A 722 -17.80 -1.81 60.24
N ILE A 723 -19.11 -2.02 60.36
CA ILE A 723 -19.93 -1.43 61.41
C ILE A 723 -20.72 -2.54 62.11
N GLY A 724 -20.93 -2.38 63.41
CA GLY A 724 -21.74 -3.34 64.18
C GLY A 724 -22.47 -2.70 65.34
N VAL A 725 -23.51 -3.40 65.77
CA VAL A 725 -24.31 -3.08 66.95
C VAL A 725 -24.52 -4.34 67.76
N ASP A 726 -24.25 -4.27 69.06
CA ASP A 726 -24.44 -5.39 69.98
C ASP A 726 -25.08 -4.94 71.30
N ARG A 727 -25.63 -5.94 71.99
CA ARG A 727 -26.20 -5.80 73.32
C ARG A 727 -25.38 -6.60 74.31
N GLN A 728 -25.07 -5.98 75.45
CA GLN A 728 -24.49 -6.67 76.59
C GLN A 728 -25.59 -7.32 77.44
N LEU A 729 -25.36 -8.58 77.83
CA LEU A 729 -26.23 -9.39 78.66
C LEU A 729 -25.41 -9.88 79.86
N ASP A 730 -25.80 -9.48 81.08
CA ASP A 730 -25.19 -10.01 82.30
C ASP A 730 -25.70 -11.43 82.57
N ILE A 731 -24.79 -12.36 82.85
CA ILE A 731 -25.11 -13.74 83.24
C ILE A 731 -24.78 -13.87 84.73
N GLU A 732 -25.83 -13.93 85.56
CA GLU A 732 -25.72 -13.93 87.04
C GLU A 732 -24.68 -14.95 87.54
N GLY A 733 -23.63 -14.44 88.17
CA GLY A 733 -22.57 -15.24 88.80
C GLY A 733 -21.58 -15.93 87.85
N ALA A 734 -21.65 -15.65 86.54
CA ALA A 734 -20.82 -16.32 85.53
C ALA A 734 -20.02 -15.37 84.61
N GLY A 735 -20.57 -14.20 84.26
CA GLY A 735 -19.88 -13.20 83.42
C GLY A 735 -20.81 -12.38 82.53
N GLN A 736 -20.30 -11.94 81.37
CA GLN A 736 -21.00 -11.07 80.42
C GLN A 736 -21.04 -11.70 79.02
N ALA A 737 -22.17 -11.61 78.33
CA ALA A 737 -22.31 -11.99 76.94
C ALA A 737 -22.65 -10.78 76.05
N TYR A 738 -22.02 -10.68 74.88
CA TYR A 738 -22.28 -9.67 73.86
C TYR A 738 -22.89 -10.37 72.66
N VAL A 739 -24.05 -9.94 72.18
CA VAL A 739 -24.70 -10.51 70.98
C VAL A 739 -25.04 -9.38 70.02
N GLY A 740 -24.61 -9.50 68.78
CA GLY A 740 -24.78 -8.43 67.80
C GLY A 740 -24.81 -8.87 66.35
N VAL A 741 -25.00 -7.85 65.52
CA VAL A 741 -24.99 -7.94 64.06
C VAL A 741 -23.99 -6.95 63.49
N MET A 742 -23.40 -7.29 62.35
CA MET A 742 -22.45 -6.44 61.65
C MET A 742 -22.70 -6.43 60.14
N ALA A 743 -22.27 -5.34 59.50
CA ALA A 743 -22.19 -5.23 58.05
C ALA A 743 -20.89 -4.51 57.67
N GLY A 744 -20.37 -4.79 56.49
CA GLY A 744 -19.15 -4.15 56.02
C GLY A 744 -18.95 -4.24 54.52
N THR A 745 -18.02 -3.43 54.04
CA THR A 745 -17.56 -3.47 52.65
C THR A 745 -16.05 -3.30 52.59
N SER A 746 -15.42 -4.02 51.68
CA SER A 746 -13.99 -3.97 51.44
C SER A 746 -13.72 -3.88 49.94
N LYS A 747 -12.68 -3.14 49.55
CA LYS A 747 -12.15 -3.12 48.19
C LYS A 747 -10.73 -3.67 48.21
N ALA A 748 -10.42 -4.60 47.31
CA ALA A 748 -9.08 -5.06 47.01
C ALA A 748 -8.71 -4.70 45.57
N ASN A 749 -7.45 -4.33 45.35
CA ASN A 749 -6.88 -3.99 44.05
C ASN A 749 -5.60 -4.83 43.93
N ALA A 750 -5.58 -5.76 42.99
CA ALA A 750 -4.43 -6.60 42.67
C ALA A 750 -3.69 -6.01 41.47
N ASP A 751 -2.39 -5.80 41.61
CA ASP A 751 -1.51 -5.29 40.56
C ASP A 751 -0.62 -6.42 40.05
N TYR A 752 -0.59 -6.61 38.74
CA TYR A 752 0.16 -7.66 38.08
C TYR A 752 1.23 -7.06 37.15
N ALA A 753 2.16 -7.89 36.68
CA ALA A 753 3.16 -7.44 35.69
C ALA A 753 2.50 -6.86 34.41
N VAL A 754 1.34 -7.40 34.01
CA VAL A 754 0.51 -6.90 32.91
C VAL A 754 -0.96 -6.94 33.33
N GLY A 755 -1.52 -5.76 33.57
CA GLY A 755 -2.93 -5.58 33.95
C GLY A 755 -3.17 -5.50 35.46
N SER A 756 -4.45 -5.38 35.84
CA SER A 756 -4.89 -5.21 37.24
C SER A 756 -6.22 -5.93 37.51
N GLY A 757 -6.48 -6.22 38.78
CA GLY A 757 -7.73 -6.82 39.26
C GLY A 757 -8.37 -5.97 40.37
N ASP A 758 -9.70 -5.92 40.38
CA ASP A 758 -10.50 -5.23 41.39
C ASP A 758 -11.53 -6.21 41.98
N THR A 759 -11.57 -6.32 43.31
CA THR A 759 -12.60 -7.06 44.04
C THR A 759 -13.32 -6.15 45.03
N LYS A 760 -14.65 -6.16 45.00
CA LYS A 760 -15.51 -5.47 45.98
C LYS A 760 -16.29 -6.49 46.78
N SER A 761 -16.00 -6.55 48.07
CA SER A 761 -16.69 -7.40 49.05
C SER A 761 -17.80 -6.63 49.76
N TYR A 762 -18.95 -7.27 49.91
CA TYR A 762 -20.07 -6.84 50.75
C TYR A 762 -20.43 -7.99 51.68
N HIS A 763 -20.40 -7.76 52.98
CA HIS A 763 -20.64 -8.81 53.96
C HIS A 763 -21.55 -8.37 55.10
N VAL A 764 -22.30 -9.34 55.62
CA VAL A 764 -23.16 -9.21 56.80
C VAL A 764 -22.90 -10.39 57.73
N GLY A 765 -23.00 -10.19 59.04
CA GLY A 765 -22.72 -11.25 59.99
C GLY A 765 -23.41 -11.07 61.33
N VAL A 766 -23.43 -12.16 62.09
CA VAL A 766 -23.87 -12.20 63.48
C VAL A 766 -22.71 -12.68 64.34
N TYR A 767 -22.59 -12.15 65.55
CA TYR A 767 -21.53 -12.54 66.47
C TYR A 767 -22.02 -12.62 67.91
N GLY A 768 -21.32 -13.43 68.70
CA GLY A 768 -21.59 -13.68 70.10
C GLY A 768 -20.29 -13.86 70.87
N THR A 769 -20.07 -13.06 71.90
CA THR A 769 -18.87 -13.14 72.74
C THR A 769 -19.27 -13.36 74.19
N TYR A 770 -18.84 -14.46 74.80
CA TYR A 770 -18.96 -14.68 76.24
C TYR A 770 -17.63 -14.39 76.93
N LYS A 771 -17.67 -13.59 77.98
CA LYS A 771 -16.54 -13.18 78.80
C LYS A 771 -16.81 -13.56 80.25
N ALA A 772 -15.99 -14.44 80.82
CA ALA A 772 -16.04 -14.79 82.23
C ALA A 772 -15.25 -13.78 83.07
N ASP A 773 -15.63 -13.66 84.35
CA ASP A 773 -15.00 -12.73 85.30
C ASP A 773 -13.52 -13.09 85.61
N ASP A 774 -13.12 -14.34 85.37
CA ASP A 774 -11.77 -14.85 85.58
C ASP A 774 -10.81 -14.56 84.41
N GLY A 775 -11.26 -13.81 83.41
CA GLY A 775 -10.46 -13.40 82.25
C GLY A 775 -10.51 -14.37 81.07
N PHE A 776 -11.26 -15.48 81.16
CA PHE A 776 -11.57 -16.34 80.02
C PHE A 776 -12.60 -15.68 79.09
N TYR A 777 -12.46 -15.89 77.78
CA TYR A 777 -13.48 -15.53 76.80
C TYR A 777 -13.62 -16.60 75.71
N VAL A 778 -14.81 -16.62 75.11
CA VAL A 778 -15.07 -17.29 73.84
C VAL A 778 -15.85 -16.33 72.93
N ASP A 779 -15.40 -16.18 71.70
CA ASP A 779 -16.02 -15.39 70.65
C ASP A 779 -16.44 -16.29 69.50
N GLY A 780 -17.63 -16.07 68.97
CA GLY A 780 -18.18 -16.77 67.81
C GLY A 780 -18.72 -15.78 66.80
N ILE A 781 -18.46 -16.01 65.52
CA ILE A 781 -18.93 -15.17 64.42
C ILE A 781 -19.39 -16.05 63.25
N ALA A 782 -20.49 -15.66 62.62
CA ALA A 782 -20.93 -16.19 61.34
C ALA A 782 -21.15 -15.03 60.36
N LYS A 783 -20.50 -15.08 59.19
CA LYS A 783 -20.48 -14.02 58.17
C LYS A 783 -20.92 -14.60 56.83
N TYR A 784 -21.81 -13.93 56.13
CA TYR A 784 -22.10 -14.15 54.70
C TYR A 784 -21.43 -13.05 53.87
N VAL A 785 -20.85 -13.41 52.73
CA VAL A 785 -20.12 -12.48 51.86
C VAL A 785 -20.51 -12.67 50.39
N TYR A 786 -20.63 -11.55 49.68
CA TYR A 786 -20.76 -11.45 48.24
C TYR A 786 -19.58 -10.62 47.71
N MET A 787 -18.87 -11.11 46.71
CA MET A 787 -17.72 -10.43 46.11
C MET A 787 -17.94 -10.26 44.60
N ASP A 788 -17.96 -9.01 44.14
CA ASP A 788 -17.86 -8.68 42.72
C ASP A 788 -16.38 -8.61 42.33
N ASN A 789 -16.00 -9.29 41.26
CA ASN A 789 -14.63 -9.39 40.78
C ASN A 789 -14.54 -8.91 39.34
N SER A 790 -13.48 -8.18 39.03
CA SER A 790 -13.16 -7.77 37.66
C SER A 790 -11.65 -7.70 37.45
N PHE A 791 -11.19 -7.87 36.22
CA PHE A 791 -9.80 -7.64 35.84
C PHE A 791 -9.70 -6.97 34.48
N ASN A 792 -8.54 -6.37 34.21
CA ASN A 792 -8.13 -5.90 32.90
C ASN A 792 -6.69 -6.33 32.61
N THR A 793 -6.35 -6.58 31.35
CA THR A 793 -5.00 -6.95 30.92
C THR A 793 -4.80 -6.71 29.42
N LEU A 794 -3.63 -7.10 28.90
CA LEU A 794 -3.31 -7.11 27.47
C LEU A 794 -3.00 -8.53 27.02
N THR A 795 -3.39 -8.88 25.79
CA THR A 795 -2.92 -10.10 25.14
C THR A 795 -1.43 -10.01 24.81
N SER A 796 -0.80 -11.13 24.47
CA SER A 796 0.59 -11.16 23.98
C SER A 796 0.83 -10.27 22.75
N ASN A 797 -0.22 -10.04 21.95
CA ASN A 797 -0.22 -9.14 20.78
C ASN A 797 -0.70 -7.70 21.09
N GLY A 798 -0.90 -7.36 22.38
CA GLY A 798 -1.21 -6.00 22.82
C GLY A 798 -2.69 -5.58 22.77
N TYR A 799 -3.63 -6.52 22.57
CA TYR A 799 -5.06 -6.22 22.60
C TYR A 799 -5.56 -6.09 24.04
N TYR A 800 -6.39 -5.08 24.32
CA TYR A 800 -7.00 -4.90 25.63
C TYR A 800 -8.06 -5.97 25.91
N VAL A 801 -8.01 -6.53 27.12
CA VAL A 801 -8.94 -7.54 27.61
C VAL A 801 -9.47 -7.10 28.97
N ASP A 802 -10.76 -7.29 29.17
CA ASP A 802 -11.45 -7.12 30.44
C ASP A 802 -12.21 -8.42 30.78
N GLY A 803 -12.46 -8.66 32.06
CA GLY A 803 -13.31 -9.77 32.48
C GLY A 803 -13.92 -9.56 33.86
N ASP A 804 -15.05 -10.21 34.11
CA ASP A 804 -15.84 -10.02 35.32
C ASP A 804 -16.55 -11.31 35.77
N GLY A 805 -16.90 -11.34 37.06
CA GLY A 805 -17.71 -12.38 37.67
C GLY A 805 -17.95 -12.15 39.16
N SER A 806 -18.78 -12.98 39.79
CA SER A 806 -19.16 -12.80 41.20
C SER A 806 -19.06 -14.10 41.99
N THR A 807 -18.65 -14.00 43.25
CA THR A 807 -18.54 -15.14 44.17
C THR A 807 -19.36 -14.90 45.44
N LYS A 808 -19.82 -15.99 46.06
CA LYS A 808 -20.62 -15.97 47.30
C LYS A 808 -20.03 -16.96 48.28
N GLY A 809 -20.06 -16.65 49.57
CA GLY A 809 -19.54 -17.57 50.57
C GLY A 809 -20.06 -17.27 51.97
N PHE A 810 -19.75 -18.17 52.89
CA PHE A 810 -19.96 -17.96 54.32
C PHE A 810 -18.73 -18.36 55.12
N THR A 811 -18.55 -17.72 56.28
CA THR A 811 -17.44 -17.95 57.20
C THR A 811 -17.98 -18.10 58.61
N ILE A 812 -17.50 -19.10 59.34
CA ILE A 812 -17.78 -19.34 60.75
C ILE A 812 -16.45 -19.34 61.50
N GLY A 813 -16.31 -18.48 62.50
CA GLY A 813 -15.10 -18.38 63.32
C GLY A 813 -15.43 -18.58 64.80
N VAL A 814 -14.56 -19.30 65.51
CA VAL A 814 -14.59 -19.42 66.96
C VAL A 814 -13.19 -19.12 67.51
N GLU A 815 -13.12 -18.23 68.48
CA GLU A 815 -11.89 -17.84 69.18
C GLU A 815 -12.07 -18.01 70.68
N ALA A 816 -11.07 -18.53 71.38
CA ALA A 816 -11.06 -18.58 72.84
C ALA A 816 -9.70 -18.18 73.38
N GLY A 817 -9.69 -17.53 74.53
CA GLY A 817 -8.46 -17.13 75.20
C GLY A 817 -8.67 -16.86 76.66
N LYS A 818 -7.57 -16.76 77.41
CA LYS A 818 -7.62 -16.45 78.84
C LYS A 818 -6.50 -15.50 79.24
N ARG A 819 -6.87 -14.37 79.83
CA ARG A 819 -5.90 -13.38 80.34
C ARG A 819 -5.43 -13.76 81.75
N PHE A 820 -4.12 -13.82 81.92
CA PHE A 820 -3.46 -14.02 83.22
C PHE A 820 -2.68 -12.75 83.59
N TYR A 821 -3.10 -12.07 84.66
CA TYR A 821 -2.35 -10.95 85.22
C TYR A 821 -1.18 -11.46 86.06
N ILE A 822 0.01 -10.90 85.84
CA ILE A 822 1.27 -11.35 86.48
C ILE A 822 1.57 -10.49 87.71
N THR A 823 1.34 -9.18 87.63
CA THR A 823 1.75 -8.21 88.66
C THR A 823 0.68 -7.96 89.71
N GLN A 824 -0.54 -7.62 89.30
CA GLN A 824 -1.66 -7.28 90.19
C GLN A 824 -2.97 -7.77 89.57
N PRO A 825 -3.96 -8.24 90.37
CA PRO A 825 -5.25 -8.61 89.83
C PRO A 825 -5.86 -7.44 89.05
N GLN A 826 -6.18 -7.66 87.77
CA GLN A 826 -6.80 -6.67 86.88
C GLN A 826 -5.96 -5.41 86.58
N GLN A 827 -4.63 -5.45 86.81
CA GLN A 827 -3.72 -4.33 86.51
C GLN A 827 -2.27 -4.76 86.22
N GLY A 828 -1.60 -4.02 85.33
CA GLY A 828 -0.19 -4.20 84.99
C GLY A 828 0.04 -5.26 83.92
N TRP A 829 1.13 -6.02 84.03
CA TRP A 829 1.54 -6.99 83.02
C TRP A 829 0.59 -8.19 82.96
N TYR A 830 0.22 -8.59 81.75
CA TYR A 830 -0.58 -9.78 81.50
C TYR A 830 -0.03 -10.62 80.33
N LEU A 831 -0.37 -11.90 80.36
CA LEU A 831 -0.24 -12.82 79.23
C LEU A 831 -1.60 -13.41 78.88
N GLU A 832 -1.92 -13.49 77.61
CA GLU A 832 -3.19 -14.02 77.11
C GLU A 832 -2.92 -15.00 75.95
N PRO A 833 -2.78 -16.32 76.24
CA PRO A 833 -2.84 -17.34 75.21
C PRO A 833 -4.24 -17.38 74.56
N GLN A 834 -4.24 -17.55 73.25
CA GLN A 834 -5.43 -17.56 72.41
C GLN A 834 -5.35 -18.67 71.35
N ALA A 835 -6.50 -19.25 71.05
CA ALA A 835 -6.68 -20.19 69.96
C ALA A 835 -7.91 -19.80 69.14
N GLN A 836 -7.81 -19.87 67.82
CA GLN A 836 -8.91 -19.58 66.91
C GLN A 836 -9.00 -20.65 65.82
N LEU A 837 -10.22 -21.02 65.48
CA LEU A 837 -10.54 -21.87 64.35
C LEU A 837 -11.57 -21.14 63.46
N THR A 838 -11.28 -21.03 62.17
CA THR A 838 -12.16 -20.40 61.17
C THR A 838 -12.41 -21.38 60.04
N PHE A 839 -13.68 -21.65 59.77
CA PHE A 839 -14.15 -22.41 58.62
C PHE A 839 -14.81 -21.46 57.62
N SER A 840 -14.44 -21.51 56.35
CA SER A 840 -15.04 -20.73 55.27
C SER A 840 -15.43 -21.64 54.11
N HIS A 841 -16.63 -21.46 53.57
CA HIS A 841 -17.05 -22.06 52.30
C HIS A 841 -17.27 -20.95 51.27
N GLN A 842 -16.68 -21.08 50.09
CA GLN A 842 -16.97 -20.22 48.95
C GLN A 842 -17.53 -21.06 47.79
N ASN A 843 -18.66 -20.62 47.25
CA ASN A 843 -19.27 -21.24 46.07
C ASN A 843 -18.37 -21.04 44.84
N GLY A 844 -18.45 -21.99 43.91
CA GLY A 844 -17.85 -21.81 42.59
C GLY A 844 -18.48 -20.65 41.82
N ALA A 845 -17.78 -20.18 40.80
CA ALA A 845 -18.16 -19.02 40.01
C ALA A 845 -17.63 -19.11 38.59
N THR A 846 -18.24 -18.33 37.68
CA THR A 846 -17.74 -18.18 36.31
C THR A 846 -17.24 -16.77 36.11
N ILE A 847 -16.05 -16.64 35.55
CA ILE A 847 -15.47 -15.39 35.07
C ILE A 847 -15.49 -15.42 33.54
N ASN A 848 -16.01 -14.38 32.90
CA ASN A 848 -16.02 -14.24 31.43
C ASN A 848 -15.13 -13.08 31.03
N SER A 849 -14.35 -13.22 29.95
CA SER A 849 -13.55 -12.13 29.38
C SER A 849 -14.10 -11.63 28.04
N SER A 850 -13.69 -10.43 27.63
CA SER A 850 -13.99 -9.86 26.31
C SER A 850 -13.31 -10.58 25.14
N THR A 851 -12.35 -11.49 25.40
CA THR A 851 -11.80 -12.43 24.40
C THR A 851 -12.64 -13.69 24.22
N GLY A 852 -13.76 -13.83 24.94
CA GLY A 852 -14.59 -15.02 24.94
C GLY A 852 -14.05 -16.17 25.78
N LEU A 853 -12.98 -15.98 26.55
CA LEU A 853 -12.49 -16.96 27.51
C LEU A 853 -13.47 -17.07 28.68
N ARG A 854 -13.89 -18.30 28.97
CA ARG A 854 -14.70 -18.65 30.14
C ARG A 854 -13.85 -19.43 31.14
N THR A 855 -13.79 -18.94 32.38
CA THR A 855 -13.10 -19.59 33.48
C THR A 855 -14.11 -19.97 34.56
N ASP A 856 -14.33 -21.26 34.76
CA ASP A 856 -15.16 -21.80 35.83
C ASP A 856 -14.27 -22.11 37.05
N LEU A 857 -14.41 -21.32 38.12
CA LEU A 857 -13.75 -21.51 39.41
C LEU A 857 -14.54 -22.51 40.25
N ASP A 858 -13.87 -23.51 40.80
CA ASP A 858 -14.50 -24.49 41.70
C ASP A 858 -14.83 -23.87 43.06
N SER A 859 -15.79 -24.47 43.77
CA SER A 859 -16.00 -24.16 45.19
C SER A 859 -14.82 -24.62 46.03
N TYR A 860 -14.61 -23.98 47.18
CA TYR A 860 -13.59 -24.42 48.13
C TYR A 860 -14.04 -24.26 49.59
N ASP A 861 -13.48 -25.12 50.43
CA ASP A 861 -13.59 -25.07 51.89
C ASP A 861 -12.22 -24.76 52.51
N SER A 862 -12.13 -23.65 53.25
CA SER A 862 -10.94 -23.22 53.99
C SER A 862 -11.12 -23.47 55.49
N THR A 863 -10.09 -24.05 56.14
CA THR A 863 -10.07 -24.27 57.59
C THR A 863 -8.77 -23.74 58.19
N LEU A 864 -8.82 -22.50 58.69
CA LEU A 864 -7.69 -21.82 59.30
C LEU A 864 -7.66 -22.04 60.81
N GLY A 865 -6.54 -22.55 61.31
CA GLY A 865 -6.24 -22.56 62.75
C GLY A 865 -5.16 -21.55 63.10
N ARG A 866 -5.36 -20.81 64.18
CA ARG A 866 -4.42 -19.84 64.73
C ARG A 866 -4.15 -20.16 66.21
N LEU A 867 -2.87 -20.18 66.57
CA LEU A 867 -2.41 -20.22 67.96
C LEU A 867 -1.55 -18.99 68.21
N SER A 868 -1.93 -18.16 69.18
CA SER A 868 -1.24 -16.91 69.49
C SER A 868 -1.12 -16.65 70.99
N VAL A 869 -0.17 -15.81 71.36
CA VAL A 869 -0.03 -15.26 72.71
C VAL A 869 0.04 -13.75 72.61
N ILE A 870 -0.72 -13.06 73.45
CA ILE A 870 -0.63 -11.62 73.66
C ILE A 870 0.10 -11.35 74.96
N ALA A 871 1.09 -10.47 74.92
CA ALA A 871 1.73 -9.89 76.10
C ALA A 871 1.42 -8.40 76.14
N GLY A 872 0.83 -7.91 77.21
CA GLY A 872 0.44 -6.51 77.32
C GLY A 872 0.56 -5.94 78.72
N TYR A 873 0.35 -4.64 78.80
CA TYR A 873 0.36 -3.87 80.04
C TYR A 873 -0.92 -3.05 80.12
N SER A 874 -1.73 -3.33 81.14
CA SER A 874 -3.03 -2.69 81.35
C SER A 874 -2.97 -1.66 82.49
N ILE A 875 -3.37 -0.43 82.18
CA ILE A 875 -3.51 0.68 83.13
C ILE A 875 -5.01 0.92 83.32
N THR A 876 -5.52 0.53 84.48
CA THR A 876 -6.96 0.59 84.79
C THR A 876 -7.33 1.71 85.79
N GLU A 877 -6.33 2.41 86.35
CA GLU A 877 -6.52 3.54 87.27
C GLU A 877 -6.83 4.85 86.53
N GLY A 878 -7.93 5.53 86.91
CA GLY A 878 -8.34 6.84 86.37
C GLY A 878 -9.58 6.78 85.46
N LYS A 879 -9.91 7.90 84.80
CA LYS A 879 -11.09 7.98 83.91
C LYS A 879 -10.86 7.41 82.50
N ASN A 880 -9.61 7.11 82.16
CA ASN A 880 -9.21 6.70 80.82
C ASN A 880 -8.27 5.48 80.85
N PRO A 881 -8.81 4.26 81.05
CA PRO A 881 -8.02 3.04 80.97
C PRO A 881 -7.28 2.89 79.63
N ILE A 882 -6.05 2.38 79.67
CA ILE A 882 -5.20 2.16 78.49
C ILE A 882 -4.60 0.75 78.57
N ASP A 883 -4.63 0.04 77.46
CA ASP A 883 -4.04 -1.28 77.29
C ASP A 883 -3.09 -1.25 76.08
N VAL A 884 -1.81 -1.58 76.27
CA VAL A 884 -0.80 -1.65 75.20
C VAL A 884 -0.28 -3.07 75.13
N TYR A 885 -0.25 -3.65 73.92
CA TYR A 885 0.09 -5.06 73.75
C TYR A 885 0.92 -5.35 72.51
N ILE A 886 1.65 -6.47 72.59
CA ILE A 886 2.26 -7.16 71.46
C ILE A 886 1.60 -8.55 71.32
N LYS A 887 1.39 -8.98 70.09
CA LYS A 887 0.82 -10.28 69.73
C LYS A 887 1.81 -11.02 68.83
N THR A 888 2.00 -12.31 69.09
CA THR A 888 2.68 -13.20 68.15
C THR A 888 1.93 -14.52 68.07
N GLY A 889 1.82 -15.09 66.87
CA GLY A 889 1.14 -16.35 66.66
C GLY A 889 1.48 -17.01 65.33
N TYR A 890 1.10 -18.27 65.21
CA TYR A 890 1.23 -19.05 63.99
C TYR A 890 -0.16 -19.39 63.45
N VAL A 891 -0.36 -19.17 62.15
CA VAL A 891 -1.59 -19.51 61.43
C VAL A 891 -1.27 -20.61 60.43
N ARG A 892 -2.17 -21.58 60.30
CA ARG A 892 -2.05 -22.69 59.35
C ARG A 892 -3.37 -22.95 58.64
N GLU A 893 -3.30 -23.13 57.33
CA GLU A 893 -4.39 -23.65 56.51
C GLU A 893 -4.38 -25.18 56.56
N PHE A 894 -5.52 -25.77 56.91
CA PHE A 894 -5.71 -27.23 57.03
C PHE A 894 -6.54 -27.83 55.89
N SER A 895 -7.29 -27.01 55.16
CA SER A 895 -8.12 -27.39 54.02
C SER A 895 -8.11 -26.25 53.03
N GLY A 896 -7.79 -26.48 51.77
CA GLY A 896 -7.69 -25.40 50.79
C GLY A 896 -7.77 -25.86 49.33
N ASP A 897 -8.09 -27.15 49.13
CA ASP A 897 -8.16 -27.75 47.80
C ASP A 897 -9.29 -27.10 46.99
N THR A 898 -8.95 -26.71 45.77
CA THR A 898 -9.84 -26.10 44.79
C THR A 898 -9.34 -26.39 43.39
N GLY A 899 -9.93 -25.73 42.40
CA GLY A 899 -9.52 -25.85 41.02
C GLY A 899 -10.20 -24.80 40.15
N TYR A 900 -9.79 -24.77 38.89
CA TYR A 900 -10.44 -23.96 37.87
C TYR A 900 -10.43 -24.70 36.54
N THR A 901 -11.45 -24.47 35.73
CA THR A 901 -11.60 -25.04 34.40
C THR A 901 -11.71 -23.95 33.36
N PHE A 902 -10.86 -23.98 32.34
CA PHE A 902 -10.99 -23.11 31.17
C PHE A 902 -11.85 -23.78 30.10
N ASN A 903 -12.86 -23.06 29.60
CA ASN A 903 -13.74 -23.47 28.50
C ASN A 903 -14.26 -24.93 28.59
N HIS A 904 -14.47 -25.46 29.79
CA HIS A 904 -14.92 -26.84 30.09
C HIS A 904 -13.95 -28.00 29.83
N TYR A 905 -12.71 -27.76 29.37
CA TYR A 905 -11.80 -28.85 28.97
C TYR A 905 -10.59 -29.03 29.89
N ASN A 906 -10.04 -27.94 30.45
CA ASN A 906 -8.79 -27.99 31.20
C ASN A 906 -9.02 -27.71 32.69
N HIS A 907 -9.31 -28.76 33.45
CA HIS A 907 -9.37 -28.66 34.91
C HIS A 907 -7.94 -28.66 35.49
N GLU A 908 -7.58 -27.60 36.18
CA GLU A 908 -6.33 -27.50 36.94
C GLU A 908 -6.65 -27.47 38.44
N SER A 909 -5.98 -28.33 39.21
CA SER A 909 -6.07 -28.35 40.67
C SER A 909 -5.25 -27.22 41.28
N TYR A 910 -5.76 -26.59 42.34
CA TYR A 910 -5.09 -25.53 43.09
C TYR A 910 -5.29 -25.72 44.60
N ASP A 911 -4.37 -25.27 45.43
CA ASP A 911 -4.47 -25.39 46.90
C ASP A 911 -3.92 -24.13 47.58
N PHE A 912 -4.65 -23.63 48.58
CA PHE A 912 -4.23 -22.51 49.44
C PHE A 912 -3.33 -22.93 50.62
N GLY A 913 -3.01 -24.23 50.73
CA GLY A 913 -2.21 -24.81 51.80
C GLY A 913 -0.95 -24.03 52.15
N GLY A 914 -0.71 -23.85 53.45
CA GLY A 914 0.43 -23.08 53.93
C GLY A 914 0.31 -22.68 55.39
N GLY A 915 1.28 -21.90 55.86
CA GLY A 915 1.25 -21.30 57.19
C GLY A 915 2.17 -20.09 57.29
N TRP A 916 1.83 -19.19 58.21
CA TRP A 916 2.53 -17.92 58.38
C TRP A 916 2.58 -17.47 59.85
N TRP A 917 3.61 -16.70 60.16
CA TRP A 917 3.78 -16.08 61.47
C TRP A 917 3.11 -14.71 61.48
N ASP A 918 2.07 -14.55 62.30
CA ASP A 918 1.28 -13.31 62.46
C ASP A 918 1.75 -12.56 63.72
N ASN A 919 2.35 -11.38 63.53
CA ASN A 919 2.89 -10.56 64.61
C ASN A 919 2.24 -9.19 64.60
N GLY A 920 1.96 -8.62 65.76
CA GLY A 920 1.34 -7.31 65.83
C GLY A 920 1.65 -6.53 67.10
N ILE A 921 1.45 -5.23 67.02
CA ILE A 921 1.48 -4.30 68.14
C ILE A 921 0.18 -3.50 68.13
N GLY A 922 -0.40 -3.26 69.30
CA GLY A 922 -1.64 -2.53 69.40
C GLY A 922 -1.82 -1.78 70.71
N VAL A 923 -2.80 -0.88 70.68
CA VAL A 923 -3.23 -0.07 71.82
C VAL A 923 -4.75 -0.02 71.84
N ASN A 924 -5.32 -0.06 73.03
CA ASN A 924 -6.73 0.15 73.30
C ASN A 924 -6.88 1.20 74.40
N MET A 925 -7.68 2.24 74.17
CA MET A 925 -7.89 3.35 75.10
C MET A 925 -9.37 3.61 75.29
N GLN A 926 -9.83 3.52 76.54
CA GLN A 926 -11.16 3.95 76.92
C GLN A 926 -11.14 5.41 77.40
N ILE A 927 -12.18 6.18 77.08
CA ILE A 927 -12.36 7.59 77.45
C ILE A 927 -13.72 7.77 78.10
N ASN A 928 -13.75 8.32 79.32
CA ASN A 928 -14.96 8.63 80.08
C ASN A 928 -15.93 7.45 80.27
N GLY A 929 -15.41 6.21 80.23
CA GLY A 929 -16.21 4.99 80.41
C GLY A 929 -17.24 4.69 79.30
N ARG A 930 -17.23 5.41 78.18
CA ARG A 930 -18.21 5.22 77.09
C ARG A 930 -17.62 5.14 75.70
N HIS A 931 -16.42 5.68 75.50
CA HIS A 931 -15.77 5.69 74.20
C HIS A 931 -14.54 4.78 74.29
N ASN A 932 -14.37 3.87 73.33
CA ASN A 932 -13.20 3.02 73.22
C ASN A 932 -12.57 3.20 71.83
N ILE A 933 -11.31 3.58 71.78
CA ILE A 933 -10.53 3.70 70.55
C ILE A 933 -9.43 2.64 70.58
N TYR A 934 -9.30 1.87 69.51
CA TYR A 934 -8.26 0.86 69.39
C TYR A 934 -7.57 0.92 68.04
N MET A 935 -6.32 0.51 68.04
CA MET A 935 -5.48 0.46 66.85
C MET A 935 -4.51 -0.70 66.97
N ASP A 936 -4.35 -1.47 65.90
CA ASP A 936 -3.29 -2.47 65.77
C ASP A 936 -2.64 -2.43 64.40
N ALA A 937 -1.33 -2.64 64.40
CA ALA A 937 -0.54 -2.86 63.19
C ALA A 937 0.02 -4.28 63.22
N THR A 938 -0.23 -5.05 62.16
CA THR A 938 0.26 -6.42 62.03
C THR A 938 1.19 -6.58 60.84
N TYR A 939 2.15 -7.47 61.00
CA TYR A 939 3.03 -7.98 59.96
C TYR A 939 3.06 -9.51 60.05
N ALA A 940 2.62 -10.14 58.98
CA ALA A 940 2.68 -11.57 58.78
C ALA A 940 3.72 -11.92 57.72
N LYS A 941 4.59 -12.88 58.05
CA LYS A 941 5.59 -13.44 57.13
C LYS A 941 5.29 -14.91 56.90
N GLY A 942 4.95 -15.26 55.67
CA GLY A 942 4.51 -16.60 55.28
C GLY A 942 5.41 -17.27 54.24
N GLY A 943 5.11 -18.54 53.96
CA GLY A 943 5.67 -19.24 52.81
C GLY A 943 4.99 -18.88 51.49
N SER A 944 3.71 -18.50 51.52
CA SER A 944 2.89 -18.26 50.33
C SER A 944 2.58 -16.78 50.08
N PHE A 945 2.67 -15.90 51.09
CA PHE A 945 2.53 -14.44 50.97
C PHE A 945 3.13 -13.75 52.21
N ASP A 946 3.51 -12.48 52.04
CA ASP A 946 3.76 -11.52 53.11
C ASP A 946 2.52 -10.63 53.27
N HIS A 947 2.17 -10.22 54.49
CA HIS A 947 0.98 -9.42 54.77
C HIS A 947 1.25 -8.33 55.79
N LYS A 948 0.80 -7.10 55.49
CA LYS A 948 0.87 -5.94 56.38
C LYS A 948 -0.53 -5.38 56.53
N GLN A 949 -0.94 -5.08 57.75
CA GLN A 949 -2.27 -4.51 58.00
C GLN A 949 -2.25 -3.48 59.11
N LEU A 950 -3.06 -2.44 58.93
CA LEU A 950 -3.41 -1.46 59.94
C LEU A 950 -4.92 -1.55 60.18
N ASN A 951 -5.27 -1.65 61.45
CA ASN A 951 -6.64 -1.65 61.93
C ASN A 951 -6.83 -0.47 62.88
N ILE A 952 -7.93 0.26 62.72
CA ILE A 952 -8.36 1.31 63.62
C ILE A 952 -9.84 1.12 63.88
N GLY A 953 -10.27 1.17 65.14
CA GLY A 953 -11.67 1.09 65.46
C GLY A 953 -12.08 2.00 66.61
N TYR A 954 -13.38 2.26 66.63
CA TYR A 954 -14.06 3.09 67.61
C TYR A 954 -15.34 2.39 68.05
N ARG A 955 -15.55 2.31 69.35
CA ARG A 955 -16.74 1.75 69.98
C ARG A 955 -17.35 2.76 70.95
N PHE A 956 -18.66 2.88 70.91
CA PHE A 956 -19.45 3.73 71.81
C PHE A 956 -20.48 2.89 72.56
N SER A 957 -20.40 2.93 73.89
CA SER A 957 -21.28 2.23 74.83
C SER A 957 -22.30 3.19 75.43
N PHE A 958 -23.60 2.83 75.44
CA PHE A 958 -24.70 3.69 75.89
C PHE A 958 -25.72 3.05 76.83
#